data_AF-A0A3A0D2V0-F1
#
_entry.id   AF-A0A3A0D2V0-F1
#
_cell.length_a   1.000
_cell.length_b   1.000
_cell.length_c   1.000
_cell.angle_alpha   90.00
_cell.angle_beta   90.00
_cell.angle_gamma   90.00
#
_symmetry.space_group_name_H-M   'P 1'
#
loop_
_entity.id
_entity.type
_entity.pdbx_description
1 polymer ?
#
loop_
_entity_poly.entity_id
_entity_poly.type
_entity_poly.pdbx_seq_one_letter_code
_entity_poly.pdbx_strand_id
1 'polypeptide(L)'
;MLCLPWAVLAGARQLHAEVVATDTLVVSCGPNNDLYQAMVRGAVKLQRFDSAEAAVDAAADAAAVLVLADDYPHKTTAISSDFYSQAAAKGLRLYVEYPEHVPGCSLGQPRGVRWERVVVAAEAPNLGLPKLRVLAVHDCQFLPVDAEAPLLTLARVAGYDEAVFGLPREHYPVLFRAAGGELIATTKLSNFVTGRYAPSADWLVLWSRLLDELHPAGAPHVLRAEPAARPSYSKNEALPADAERQALDRLAGWYANSRLLLTAERLNGIRDLLHEGQETIPPPDSNQPGDGSQGILEGYASQILPDGSQLQRTPIRADCQAETAAVFALHAVAANNARSRQTATNLLDYLYFNSELCQLERGNPKHPAFGHIAWGAVSPAWRVANYGDDNARALLATIAASACLESDRWDASVLRAMYANLRTTGKLGFRGDRIDMPQLEQQGWRAFAERETINYSPSFEAYLWACYLWTHAQTGEPEFLQKAKTGIRMTMEVYPEGWRWGDHLDRSRMLLALAWLVRVEDTPLHRRWLTQVASDLLQHQQPCGAIPEQLSGATTGHFLAPASNEAYGTSETPLLQHDGDPVTDQLYTSNFVLIGLHEAVAATNDPKLREAEDKLIDYIVRIQVSSEAIPYLHGTWFRAFDFQRWDFWSSSGDMGWGAWCAETGWGPAWNGIVLGLRLKQTSLWDLTASSSIERQVLAVRGQMAENDGGPWNPAGDGP
;
A
#
# COMPACT_ATOMS: atom_id res chain seq x y z
N MET A 1 16.32 68.65 -68.09
CA MET A 1 15.91 70.02 -67.69
C MET A 1 15.31 69.93 -66.30
N LEU A 2 15.99 70.54 -65.30
CA LEU A 2 15.49 71.19 -64.08
C LEU A 2 14.56 70.38 -63.14
N CYS A 3 14.60 70.43 -61.81
CA CYS A 3 15.46 70.96 -60.74
C CYS A 3 14.79 70.44 -59.42
N LEU A 4 15.57 70.02 -58.43
CA LEU A 4 15.19 70.06 -56.99
C LEU A 4 15.20 71.54 -56.50
N PRO A 5 14.79 71.96 -55.25
CA PRO A 5 14.57 71.20 -53.99
C PRO A 5 13.48 71.73 -52.97
N TRP A 6 13.39 71.07 -51.78
CA TRP A 6 12.97 71.54 -50.41
C TRP A 6 11.45 71.74 -50.12
N ALA A 7 10.86 71.53 -48.92
CA ALA A 7 11.27 71.03 -47.59
C ALA A 7 10.03 70.92 -46.63
N VAL A 8 10.07 69.94 -45.70
CA VAL A 8 9.59 69.91 -44.28
C VAL A 8 8.08 69.95 -43.90
N LEU A 9 7.65 68.91 -43.15
CA LEU A 9 7.01 68.90 -41.80
C LEU A 9 6.72 67.41 -41.43
N ALA A 10 7.52 66.72 -40.60
CA ALA A 10 7.43 66.62 -39.12
C ALA A 10 5.97 66.55 -38.60
N GLY A 11 5.50 65.55 -37.84
CA GLY A 11 6.09 64.36 -37.26
C GLY A 11 5.04 63.64 -36.40
N ALA A 12 5.20 62.33 -36.21
CA ALA A 12 4.58 61.59 -35.10
C ALA A 12 5.55 60.45 -34.74
N ARG A 13 6.41 60.68 -33.74
CA ARG A 13 7.18 59.61 -33.11
C ARG A 13 6.20 58.84 -32.21
N GLN A 14 5.80 57.65 -32.63
CA GLN A 14 5.35 56.63 -31.69
C GLN A 14 6.54 56.26 -30.81
N LEU A 15 6.50 56.70 -29.56
CA LEU A 15 7.31 56.13 -28.49
C LEU A 15 6.78 54.73 -28.21
N HIS A 16 7.30 53.72 -28.92
CA HIS A 16 7.27 52.36 -28.40
C HIS A 16 8.40 52.28 -27.37
N ALA A 17 8.05 52.27 -26.09
CA ALA A 17 8.94 51.77 -25.06
C ALA A 17 9.12 50.27 -25.34
N GLU A 18 10.31 49.87 -25.77
CA GLU A 18 10.73 48.47 -25.64
C GLU A 18 10.75 48.15 -24.15
N VAL A 19 9.69 47.50 -23.66
CA VAL A 19 9.70 46.85 -22.35
C VAL A 19 10.66 45.68 -22.49
N VAL A 20 11.89 45.86 -22.00
CA VAL A 20 12.85 44.77 -21.86
C VAL A 20 12.30 43.84 -20.79
N ALA A 21 11.55 42.82 -21.21
CA ALA A 21 11.01 41.80 -20.32
C ALA A 21 12.17 41.15 -19.54
N THR A 22 12.09 41.17 -18.22
CA THR A 22 13.13 40.59 -17.36
C THR A 22 13.03 39.06 -17.38
N ASP A 23 14.17 38.39 -17.58
CA ASP A 23 14.32 36.93 -17.60
C ASP A 23 14.32 36.29 -16.18
N THR A 24 13.71 36.95 -15.21
CA THR A 24 13.77 36.58 -13.79
C THR A 24 12.36 36.42 -13.24
N LEU A 25 12.06 35.24 -12.70
CA LEU A 25 10.81 34.99 -11.96
C LEU A 25 10.88 35.59 -10.56
N VAL A 26 9.80 36.19 -10.08
CA VAL A 26 9.70 36.67 -8.70
C VAL A 26 8.79 35.74 -7.92
N VAL A 27 9.20 35.30 -6.74
CA VAL A 27 8.47 34.31 -5.94
C VAL A 27 8.37 34.77 -4.49
N SER A 28 7.16 34.81 -3.96
CA SER A 28 6.89 34.97 -2.53
C SER A 28 6.58 33.61 -1.92
N CYS A 29 7.54 33.07 -1.17
CA CYS A 29 7.41 31.76 -0.51
C CYS A 29 8.53 31.55 0.51
N GLY A 30 8.33 30.58 1.40
CA GLY A 30 9.33 30.09 2.32
C GLY A 30 10.48 29.41 1.57
N PRO A 31 11.69 29.41 2.15
CA PRO A 31 12.86 28.82 1.50
C PRO A 31 12.72 27.32 1.26
N ASN A 32 11.82 26.63 1.97
CA ASN A 32 11.63 25.18 1.87
C ASN A 32 10.46 24.78 0.95
N ASN A 33 9.80 25.71 0.26
CA ASN A 33 8.72 25.38 -0.67
C ASN A 33 9.24 24.48 -1.82
N ASP A 34 8.49 23.43 -2.18
CA ASP A 34 8.99 22.42 -3.12
C ASP A 34 9.21 22.98 -4.53
N LEU A 35 8.30 23.83 -5.03
CA LEU A 35 8.44 24.45 -6.34
C LEU A 35 9.66 25.37 -6.38
N TYR A 36 9.85 26.18 -5.33
CA TYR A 36 11.02 27.03 -5.20
C TYR A 36 12.32 26.21 -5.21
N GLN A 37 12.39 25.15 -4.41
CA GLN A 37 13.54 24.24 -4.37
C GLN A 37 13.78 23.56 -5.72
N ALA A 38 12.73 23.13 -6.41
CA ALA A 38 12.82 22.50 -7.73
C ALA A 38 13.36 23.46 -8.80
N MET A 39 12.94 24.73 -8.76
CA MET A 39 13.44 25.80 -9.63
C MET A 39 14.92 26.13 -9.34
N VAL A 40 15.30 26.23 -8.06
CA VAL A 40 16.69 26.48 -7.66
C VAL A 40 17.62 25.35 -8.12
N ARG A 41 17.24 24.09 -7.89
CA ARG A 41 17.99 22.90 -8.35
C ARG A 41 18.03 22.82 -9.88
N GLY A 42 16.99 23.33 -10.53
CA GLY A 42 16.87 23.50 -11.98
C GLY A 42 17.70 24.64 -12.58
N ALA A 43 18.36 25.46 -11.74
CA ALA A 43 19.08 26.67 -12.12
C ALA A 43 18.20 27.72 -12.83
N VAL A 44 16.93 27.79 -12.47
CA VAL A 44 16.01 28.85 -12.93
C VAL A 44 16.41 30.18 -12.29
N LYS A 45 16.44 31.25 -13.09
CA LYS A 45 16.71 32.61 -12.58
C LYS A 45 15.49 33.14 -11.85
N LEU A 46 15.64 33.41 -10.56
CA LEU A 46 14.54 33.84 -9.71
C LEU A 46 14.99 34.73 -8.55
N GLN A 47 14.05 35.50 -8.01
CA GLN A 47 14.20 36.27 -6.78
C GLN A 47 13.13 35.84 -5.77
N ARG A 48 13.54 35.53 -4.54
CA ARG A 48 12.66 35.11 -3.45
C ARG A 48 12.38 36.26 -2.48
N PHE A 49 11.13 36.41 -2.08
CA PHE A 49 10.69 37.34 -1.05
C PHE A 49 9.88 36.60 0.03
N ASP A 50 9.83 37.19 1.23
CA ASP A 50 9.07 36.63 2.36
C ASP A 50 7.60 37.12 2.38
N SER A 51 7.25 38.14 1.58
CA SER A 51 5.87 38.63 1.46
C SER A 51 5.48 38.95 0.02
N ALA A 52 4.18 38.85 -0.26
CA ALA A 52 3.59 39.10 -1.56
C ALA A 52 3.75 40.58 -1.97
N GLU A 53 3.60 41.51 -1.01
CA GLU A 53 3.77 42.94 -1.23
C GLU A 53 5.21 43.26 -1.65
N ALA A 54 6.21 42.73 -0.96
CA ALA A 54 7.62 42.97 -1.30
C ALA A 54 7.98 42.37 -2.68
N ALA A 55 7.40 41.22 -3.02
CA ALA A 55 7.55 40.60 -4.33
C ALA A 55 6.99 41.50 -5.45
N VAL A 56 5.77 42.02 -5.29
CA VAL A 56 5.18 42.92 -6.29
C VAL A 56 5.91 44.25 -6.36
N ASP A 57 6.34 44.82 -5.23
CA ASP A 57 7.12 46.06 -5.18
C ASP A 57 8.42 45.94 -5.98
N ALA A 58 9.14 44.82 -5.80
CA ALA A 58 10.42 44.57 -6.46
C ALA A 58 10.30 44.12 -7.92
N ALA A 59 9.16 43.54 -8.31
CA ALA A 59 8.93 43.06 -9.67
C ALA A 59 8.99 44.20 -10.71
N ALA A 60 9.67 43.93 -11.82
CA ALA A 60 9.67 44.81 -12.99
C ALA A 60 8.32 44.74 -13.74
N ASP A 61 8.03 45.75 -14.55
CA ASP A 61 6.83 45.76 -15.38
C ASP A 61 6.77 44.52 -16.28
N ALA A 62 5.57 43.96 -16.42
CA ALA A 62 5.27 42.73 -17.14
C ALA A 62 6.02 41.47 -16.66
N ALA A 63 6.66 41.48 -15.48
CA ALA A 63 7.29 40.30 -14.90
C ALA A 63 6.26 39.25 -14.42
N ALA A 64 6.74 38.05 -14.16
CA ALA A 64 5.94 36.99 -13.53
C ALA A 64 6.17 36.97 -12.02
N VAL A 65 5.09 36.94 -11.24
CA VAL A 65 5.11 36.85 -9.78
C VAL A 65 4.29 35.65 -9.33
N LEU A 66 4.92 34.76 -8.55
CA LEU A 66 4.28 33.61 -7.93
C LEU A 66 4.14 33.86 -6.42
N VAL A 67 2.94 33.71 -5.88
CA VAL A 67 2.66 33.78 -4.43
C VAL A 67 2.20 32.41 -3.96
N LEU A 68 3.03 31.72 -3.17
CA LEU A 68 2.82 30.33 -2.77
C LEU A 68 2.31 30.23 -1.32
N ALA A 69 1.53 29.19 -1.02
CA ALA A 69 0.79 29.08 0.23
C ALA A 69 1.63 28.44 1.36
N ASP A 70 2.50 29.20 2.04
CA ASP A 70 3.40 28.65 3.07
C ASP A 70 2.68 28.09 4.30
N ASP A 71 1.61 28.75 4.76
CA ASP A 71 0.85 28.36 5.96
C ASP A 71 -0.26 27.31 5.70
N TYR A 72 -0.26 26.71 4.50
CA TYR A 72 -1.17 25.62 4.14
C TYR A 72 -0.93 24.35 4.97
N PRO A 73 -1.97 23.59 5.37
CA PRO A 73 -3.39 23.80 5.08
C PRO A 73 -4.11 24.71 6.09
N HIS A 74 -3.40 25.22 7.09
CA HIS A 74 -4.01 25.86 8.27
C HIS A 74 -4.53 27.28 8.02
N LYS A 75 -3.95 28.00 7.05
CA LYS A 75 -4.37 29.35 6.69
C LYS A 75 -4.37 29.56 5.18
N THR A 76 -5.30 30.39 4.72
CA THR A 76 -5.29 30.97 3.39
C THR A 76 -4.18 32.00 3.24
N THR A 77 -3.69 32.16 2.01
CA THR A 77 -2.69 33.17 1.67
C THR A 77 -3.33 34.55 1.71
N ALA A 78 -2.93 35.38 2.67
CA ALA A 78 -3.43 36.74 2.82
C ALA A 78 -2.88 37.63 1.69
N ILE A 79 -3.77 38.21 0.90
CA ILE A 79 -3.42 39.10 -0.22
C ILE A 79 -4.35 40.30 -0.22
N SER A 80 -3.76 41.50 -0.17
CA SER A 80 -4.51 42.75 -0.11
C SER A 80 -5.10 43.15 -1.48
N SER A 81 -6.15 43.97 -1.49
CA SER A 81 -6.65 44.58 -2.74
C SER A 81 -5.61 45.51 -3.39
N ASP A 82 -4.71 46.08 -2.59
CA ASP A 82 -3.62 46.93 -3.07
C ASP A 82 -2.60 46.12 -3.88
N PHE A 83 -2.25 44.90 -3.42
CA PHE A 83 -1.42 43.97 -4.18
C PHE A 83 -1.94 43.75 -5.61
N TYR A 84 -3.23 43.44 -5.78
CA TYR A 84 -3.82 43.23 -7.10
C TYR A 84 -3.81 44.52 -7.94
N SER A 85 -4.08 45.67 -7.31
CA SER A 85 -4.08 46.97 -7.98
C SER A 85 -2.68 47.34 -8.49
N GLN A 86 -1.64 47.11 -7.69
CA GLN A 86 -0.25 47.33 -8.07
C GLN A 86 0.21 46.35 -9.15
N ALA A 87 -0.14 45.08 -9.02
CA ALA A 87 0.20 44.07 -10.01
C ALA A 87 -0.44 44.38 -11.37
N ALA A 88 -1.70 44.82 -11.37
CA ALA A 88 -2.39 45.27 -12.58
C ALA A 88 -1.72 46.53 -13.18
N ALA A 89 -1.33 47.50 -12.35
CA ALA A 89 -0.64 48.71 -12.80
C ALA A 89 0.71 48.42 -13.48
N LYS A 90 1.43 47.40 -13.00
CA LYS A 90 2.68 46.90 -13.58
C LYS A 90 2.47 45.87 -14.70
N GLY A 91 1.23 45.45 -14.98
CA GLY A 91 0.91 44.43 -15.98
C GLY A 91 1.52 43.04 -15.67
N LEU A 92 1.66 42.70 -14.39
CA LEU A 92 2.31 41.46 -13.95
C LEU A 92 1.51 40.21 -14.33
N ARG A 93 2.21 39.12 -14.63
CA ARG A 93 1.62 37.77 -14.77
C ARG A 93 1.64 37.10 -13.40
N LEU A 94 0.47 36.90 -12.82
CA LEU A 94 0.34 36.38 -11.46
C LEU A 94 0.00 34.90 -11.41
N TYR A 95 0.62 34.20 -10.48
CA TYR A 95 0.16 32.91 -9.97
C TYR A 95 -0.01 32.98 -8.46
N VAL A 96 -1.16 32.56 -7.95
CA VAL A 96 -1.52 32.67 -6.54
C VAL A 96 -2.13 31.38 -6.02
N GLU A 97 -1.58 30.84 -4.94
CA GLU A 97 -2.11 29.63 -4.28
C GLU A 97 -2.92 29.93 -3.03
N TYR A 98 -4.03 29.22 -2.89
CA TYR A 98 -4.88 29.17 -1.70
C TYR A 98 -5.25 30.58 -1.13
N PRO A 99 -5.62 31.57 -1.98
CA PRO A 99 -5.79 32.95 -1.54
C PRO A 99 -7.01 33.14 -0.62
N GLU A 100 -6.91 34.08 0.31
CA GLU A 100 -8.07 34.51 1.12
C GLU A 100 -9.12 35.24 0.28
N HIS A 101 -8.68 36.00 -0.74
CA HIS A 101 -9.54 36.75 -1.63
C HIS A 101 -8.95 36.87 -3.05
N VAL A 102 -9.82 36.85 -4.05
CA VAL A 102 -9.50 37.14 -5.46
C VAL A 102 -10.54 38.13 -6.01
N PRO A 103 -10.13 39.26 -6.60
CA PRO A 103 -11.04 40.22 -7.19
C PRO A 103 -11.98 39.59 -8.22
N GLY A 104 -13.28 39.83 -8.09
CA GLY A 104 -14.28 39.30 -9.02
C GLY A 104 -14.62 37.82 -8.85
N CYS A 105 -14.03 37.11 -7.88
CA CYS A 105 -14.33 35.72 -7.57
C CYS A 105 -14.88 35.58 -6.14
N SER A 106 -15.88 34.71 -5.96
CA SER A 106 -16.42 34.37 -4.64
C SER A 106 -15.84 33.03 -4.17
N LEU A 107 -14.86 33.08 -3.28
CA LEU A 107 -14.26 31.89 -2.68
C LEU A 107 -15.09 31.40 -1.48
N GLY A 108 -15.36 30.11 -1.43
CA GLY A 108 -15.98 29.44 -0.29
C GLY A 108 -15.00 29.20 0.86
N GLN A 109 -15.52 28.68 1.97
CA GLN A 109 -14.69 28.27 3.10
C GLN A 109 -13.87 27.01 2.74
N PRO A 110 -12.66 26.84 3.33
CA PRO A 110 -11.87 25.62 3.20
C PRO A 110 -12.68 24.33 3.36
N ARG A 111 -12.51 23.40 2.43
CA ARG A 111 -13.11 22.06 2.45
C ARG A 111 -12.03 21.01 2.18
N GLY A 112 -12.09 19.90 2.91
CA GLY A 112 -11.24 18.73 2.68
C GLY A 112 -11.82 17.75 1.66
N VAL A 113 -10.98 16.83 1.18
CA VAL A 113 -11.35 15.75 0.26
C VAL A 113 -11.46 14.42 0.99
N ARG A 114 -12.13 13.45 0.36
CA ARG A 114 -12.14 12.05 0.81
C ARG A 114 -11.69 11.10 -0.29
N TRP A 115 -12.30 11.20 -1.47
CA TRP A 115 -12.04 10.33 -2.62
C TRP A 115 -11.80 11.11 -3.91
N GLU A 116 -11.97 12.43 -3.85
CA GLU A 116 -11.77 13.33 -4.96
C GLU A 116 -10.28 13.37 -5.34
N ARG A 117 -10.03 13.38 -6.65
CA ARG A 117 -8.71 13.45 -7.27
C ARG A 117 -8.66 14.65 -8.20
N VAL A 118 -7.46 15.19 -8.42
CA VAL A 118 -7.28 16.28 -9.39
C VAL A 118 -7.28 15.68 -10.79
N VAL A 119 -7.91 16.36 -11.74
CA VAL A 119 -8.06 15.93 -13.12
C VAL A 119 -7.77 17.11 -14.04
N VAL A 120 -6.99 16.88 -15.10
CA VAL A 120 -6.85 17.86 -16.19
C VAL A 120 -8.19 18.05 -16.87
N ALA A 121 -8.71 19.28 -16.86
CA ALA A 121 -10.06 19.55 -17.34
C ALA A 121 -10.23 19.21 -18.83
N ALA A 122 -11.42 18.76 -19.22
CA ALA A 122 -11.71 18.34 -20.59
C ALA A 122 -11.52 19.46 -21.62
N GLU A 123 -11.72 20.72 -21.23
CA GLU A 123 -11.55 21.89 -22.08
C GLU A 123 -10.24 22.65 -21.84
N ALA A 124 -9.34 22.10 -21.01
CA ALA A 124 -8.07 22.75 -20.75
C ALA A 124 -7.23 22.88 -22.04
N PRO A 125 -6.50 24.01 -22.21
CA PRO A 125 -5.40 24.08 -23.16
C PRO A 125 -4.32 23.05 -22.78
N ASN A 126 -3.35 22.85 -23.67
CA ASN A 126 -2.29 21.88 -23.44
C ASN A 126 -1.42 22.24 -22.22
N LEU A 127 -1.64 21.55 -21.09
CA LEU A 127 -0.83 21.66 -19.87
C LEU A 127 0.40 20.74 -19.87
N GLY A 128 0.77 20.18 -21.02
CA GLY A 128 1.79 19.14 -21.13
C GLY A 128 1.30 17.74 -20.74
N LEU A 129 0.06 17.65 -20.24
CA LEU A 129 -0.61 16.42 -19.87
C LEU A 129 -1.87 16.22 -20.73
N PRO A 130 -2.26 14.96 -21.02
CA PRO A 130 -3.52 14.68 -21.70
C PRO A 130 -4.72 15.22 -20.92
N LYS A 131 -5.79 15.55 -21.64
CA LYS A 131 -7.11 15.82 -21.03
C LYS A 131 -7.55 14.61 -20.22
N LEU A 132 -8.30 14.84 -19.14
CA LEU A 132 -8.79 13.81 -18.20
C LEU A 132 -7.68 13.03 -17.47
N ARG A 133 -6.41 13.43 -17.59
CA ARG A 133 -5.31 12.90 -16.78
C ARG A 133 -5.59 13.09 -15.30
N VAL A 134 -5.51 12.01 -14.54
CA VAL A 134 -5.67 12.00 -13.08
C VAL A 134 -4.34 12.30 -12.39
N LEU A 135 -4.39 13.16 -11.37
CA LEU A 135 -3.30 13.54 -10.48
C LEU A 135 -3.77 13.42 -9.02
N ALA A 136 -2.93 12.89 -8.15
CA ALA A 136 -3.19 12.84 -6.72
C ALA A 136 -2.60 14.08 -6.02
N VAL A 137 -3.48 14.88 -5.42
CA VAL A 137 -3.14 15.90 -4.41
C VAL A 137 -3.71 15.37 -3.10
N HIS A 138 -2.87 14.65 -2.35
CA HIS A 138 -3.33 13.86 -1.20
C HIS A 138 -3.90 14.75 -0.09
N ASP A 139 -5.03 14.31 0.47
CA ASP A 139 -5.73 14.92 1.62
C ASP A 139 -5.78 16.46 1.59
N CYS A 140 -6.00 17.02 0.40
CA CYS A 140 -5.91 18.46 0.22
C CYS A 140 -7.11 19.18 0.85
N GLN A 141 -6.85 20.35 1.42
CA GLN A 141 -7.85 21.39 1.62
C GLN A 141 -7.93 22.26 0.37
N PHE A 142 -9.14 22.61 -0.06
CA PHE A 142 -9.37 23.51 -1.19
C PHE A 142 -10.43 24.56 -0.89
N LEU A 143 -10.46 25.63 -1.70
CA LEU A 143 -11.44 26.70 -1.64
C LEU A 143 -12.48 26.50 -2.76
N PRO A 144 -13.75 26.15 -2.44
CA PRO A 144 -14.79 26.03 -3.45
C PRO A 144 -14.99 27.34 -4.20
N VAL A 145 -15.09 27.28 -5.53
CA VAL A 145 -15.29 28.47 -6.39
C VAL A 145 -15.99 28.05 -7.67
N ASP A 146 -16.78 28.94 -8.24
CA ASP A 146 -17.27 28.82 -9.61
C ASP A 146 -16.30 29.55 -10.55
N ALA A 147 -15.73 28.82 -11.51
CA ALA A 147 -14.82 29.38 -12.50
C ALA A 147 -15.13 28.82 -13.89
N GLU A 148 -15.16 29.70 -14.89
CA GLU A 148 -15.29 29.30 -16.28
C GLU A 148 -13.95 28.74 -16.79
N ALA A 149 -14.02 27.68 -17.59
CA ALA A 149 -12.87 27.04 -18.24
C ALA A 149 -11.68 26.73 -17.28
N PRO A 150 -11.91 25.95 -16.20
CA PRO A 150 -10.81 25.54 -15.33
C PRO A 150 -9.75 24.74 -16.10
N LEU A 151 -8.49 24.89 -15.69
CA LEU A 151 -7.35 24.12 -16.20
C LEU A 151 -7.26 22.77 -15.49
N LEU A 152 -7.43 22.77 -14.16
CA LEU A 152 -7.51 21.59 -13.32
C LEU A 152 -8.81 21.62 -12.53
N THR A 153 -9.39 20.46 -12.29
CA THR A 153 -10.60 20.28 -11.49
C THR A 153 -10.41 19.17 -10.48
N LEU A 154 -11.12 19.24 -9.36
CA LEU A 154 -11.16 18.24 -8.31
C LEU A 154 -12.50 17.52 -8.42
N ALA A 155 -12.46 16.20 -8.57
CA ALA A 155 -13.66 15.39 -8.69
C ALA A 155 -13.42 13.96 -8.20
N ARG A 156 -14.47 13.32 -7.69
CA ARG A 156 -14.45 11.87 -7.45
C ARG A 156 -14.56 11.17 -8.81
N VAL A 157 -13.46 10.60 -9.27
CA VAL A 157 -13.37 9.90 -10.55
C VAL A 157 -12.82 8.50 -10.36
N ALA A 158 -13.22 7.54 -11.20
CA ALA A 158 -12.59 6.24 -11.32
C ALA A 158 -11.58 6.21 -12.49
N GLY A 159 -10.61 5.29 -12.41
CA GLY A 159 -9.59 5.09 -13.44
C GLY A 159 -8.16 5.17 -12.91
N TYR A 160 -7.24 4.57 -13.66
CA TYR A 160 -5.81 4.48 -13.33
C TYR A 160 -5.10 5.81 -13.64
N ASP A 161 -4.95 6.11 -14.93
CA ASP A 161 -4.29 7.33 -15.44
C ASP A 161 -5.28 8.41 -15.91
N GLU A 162 -6.47 7.96 -16.30
CA GLU A 162 -7.50 8.78 -16.92
C GLU A 162 -8.79 8.64 -16.13
N ALA A 163 -9.57 9.73 -16.03
CA ALA A 163 -10.95 9.67 -15.55
C ALA A 163 -11.82 8.98 -16.61
N VAL A 164 -11.86 7.65 -16.61
CA VAL A 164 -12.43 6.82 -17.71
C VAL A 164 -13.94 7.02 -17.92
N PHE A 165 -14.65 7.57 -16.94
CA PHE A 165 -16.08 7.93 -17.05
C PHE A 165 -16.29 9.45 -17.22
N GLY A 166 -15.23 10.19 -17.55
CA GLY A 166 -15.25 11.64 -17.63
C GLY A 166 -15.43 12.32 -16.27
N LEU A 167 -15.68 13.63 -16.31
CA LEU A 167 -15.93 14.43 -15.12
C LEU A 167 -17.39 14.27 -14.67
N PRO A 168 -17.66 13.97 -13.38
CA PRO A 168 -19.01 13.94 -12.85
C PRO A 168 -19.62 15.34 -12.78
N ARG A 169 -20.93 15.41 -12.54
CA ARG A 169 -21.62 16.71 -12.37
C ARG A 169 -21.07 17.50 -11.19
N GLU A 170 -20.76 16.84 -10.09
CA GLU A 170 -20.14 17.47 -8.92
C GLU A 170 -18.61 17.47 -9.09
N HIS A 171 -18.06 18.63 -9.42
CA HIS A 171 -16.63 18.86 -9.53
C HIS A 171 -16.31 20.31 -9.17
N TYR A 172 -15.06 20.57 -8.78
CA TYR A 172 -14.64 21.87 -8.25
C TYR A 172 -13.38 22.37 -8.97
N PRO A 173 -13.37 23.58 -9.55
CA PRO A 173 -12.16 24.21 -10.08
C PRO A 173 -11.01 24.21 -9.08
N VAL A 174 -9.84 23.74 -9.53
CA VAL A 174 -8.58 23.72 -8.75
C VAL A 174 -7.62 24.76 -9.24
N LEU A 175 -7.42 24.85 -10.56
CA LEU A 175 -6.56 25.84 -11.19
C LEU A 175 -7.34 26.49 -12.32
N PHE A 176 -7.43 27.81 -12.33
CA PHE A 176 -8.20 28.56 -13.33
C PHE A 176 -7.61 29.96 -13.54
N ARG A 177 -8.10 30.65 -14.58
CA ARG A 177 -7.77 32.07 -14.81
C ARG A 177 -8.88 32.95 -14.25
N ALA A 178 -8.52 33.89 -13.39
CA ALA A 178 -9.43 34.93 -12.93
C ALA A 178 -9.67 35.96 -14.05
N ALA A 179 -10.66 36.84 -13.87
CA ALA A 179 -11.05 37.84 -14.87
C ALA A 179 -9.93 38.83 -15.21
N GLY A 180 -8.99 39.09 -14.29
CA GLY A 180 -7.79 39.90 -14.53
C GLY A 180 -6.67 39.18 -15.27
N GLY A 181 -6.82 37.88 -15.55
CA GLY A 181 -5.83 37.04 -16.21
C GLY A 181 -4.87 36.32 -15.25
N GLU A 182 -5.01 36.50 -13.95
CA GLU A 182 -4.24 35.82 -12.91
C GLU A 182 -4.53 34.32 -12.90
N LEU A 183 -3.50 33.48 -12.71
CA LEU A 183 -3.67 32.06 -12.43
C LEU A 183 -3.90 31.84 -10.94
N ILE A 184 -5.06 31.30 -10.60
CA ILE A 184 -5.46 31.04 -9.21
C ILE A 184 -5.54 29.54 -8.98
N ALA A 185 -4.82 29.05 -7.97
CA ALA A 185 -4.96 27.70 -7.45
C ALA A 185 -5.78 27.73 -6.15
N THR A 186 -6.87 26.96 -6.07
CA THR A 186 -7.72 26.87 -4.87
C THR A 186 -7.16 25.97 -3.78
N THR A 187 -5.97 25.41 -4.00
CA THR A 187 -5.20 24.58 -3.08
C THR A 187 -3.70 24.83 -3.31
N LYS A 188 -2.83 24.20 -2.53
CA LYS A 188 -1.37 24.31 -2.69
C LYS A 188 -0.86 23.25 -3.67
N LEU A 189 -0.58 23.63 -4.91
CA LEU A 189 0.00 22.74 -5.93
C LEU A 189 1.54 22.67 -5.82
N SER A 190 2.16 23.63 -5.12
CA SER A 190 3.61 23.78 -4.94
C SER A 190 4.20 22.86 -3.87
N ASN A 191 3.41 21.91 -3.35
CA ASN A 191 3.76 20.98 -2.27
C ASN A 191 3.91 19.52 -2.75
N PHE A 192 4.32 19.34 -4.01
CA PHE A 192 4.31 18.04 -4.68
C PHE A 192 5.39 17.05 -4.22
N VAL A 193 6.46 17.52 -3.57
CA VAL A 193 7.48 16.64 -2.97
C VAL A 193 7.09 16.31 -1.53
N THR A 194 6.81 17.33 -0.73
CA THR A 194 6.46 17.23 0.69
C THR A 194 5.14 16.48 0.85
N GLY A 195 4.09 16.89 0.13
CA GLY A 195 2.79 16.21 0.10
C GLY A 195 2.77 14.92 -0.73
N ARG A 196 3.91 14.51 -1.30
CA ARG A 196 4.11 13.27 -2.09
C ARG A 196 3.10 13.12 -3.24
N TYR A 197 2.84 14.18 -3.99
CA TYR A 197 1.86 14.12 -5.07
C TYR A 197 2.31 13.18 -6.18
N ALA A 198 1.34 12.47 -6.78
CA ALA A 198 1.62 11.41 -7.75
C ALA A 198 0.74 11.55 -9.02
N PRO A 199 1.17 11.03 -10.18
CA PRO A 199 2.50 10.50 -10.47
C PRO A 199 3.57 11.60 -10.43
N SER A 200 4.73 11.31 -9.82
CA SER A 200 5.77 12.30 -9.52
C SER A 200 6.28 13.03 -10.78
N ALA A 201 6.40 12.31 -11.90
CA ALA A 201 6.88 12.86 -13.17
C ALA A 201 5.86 13.82 -13.80
N ASP A 202 4.56 13.53 -13.70
CA ASP A 202 3.51 14.35 -14.29
C ASP A 202 3.42 15.72 -13.61
N TRP A 203 3.72 15.80 -12.31
CA TRP A 203 3.82 17.06 -11.58
C TRP A 203 4.95 17.96 -12.08
N LEU A 204 6.11 17.38 -12.44
CA LEU A 204 7.20 18.14 -13.04
C LEU A 204 6.85 18.65 -14.44
N VAL A 205 6.13 17.86 -15.24
CA VAL A 205 5.63 18.27 -16.55
C VAL A 205 4.65 19.44 -16.42
N LEU A 206 3.64 19.29 -15.55
CA LEU A 206 2.64 20.32 -15.29
C LEU A 206 3.30 21.63 -14.85
N TRP A 207 4.17 21.58 -13.84
CA TRP A 207 4.83 22.78 -13.33
C TRP A 207 5.73 23.44 -14.36
N SER A 208 6.50 22.66 -15.13
CA SER A 208 7.33 23.22 -16.21
C SER A 208 6.47 23.99 -17.22
N ARG A 209 5.30 23.44 -17.60
CA ARG A 209 4.38 24.13 -18.51
C ARG A 209 3.75 25.38 -17.93
N LEU A 210 3.34 25.37 -16.67
CA LEU A 210 2.79 26.56 -16.02
C LEU A 210 3.84 27.67 -15.92
N LEU A 211 5.10 27.33 -15.62
CA LEU A 211 6.19 28.29 -15.58
C LEU A 211 6.51 28.85 -16.97
N ASP A 212 6.57 28.01 -18.01
CA ASP A 212 6.81 28.46 -19.39
C ASP A 212 5.75 29.49 -19.82
N GLU A 213 4.50 29.27 -19.42
CA GLU A 213 3.38 30.16 -19.74
C GLU A 213 3.43 31.49 -18.96
N LEU A 214 3.73 31.41 -17.66
CA LEU A 214 3.92 32.58 -16.81
C LEU A 214 5.13 33.41 -17.26
N HIS A 215 6.19 32.78 -17.77
CA HIS A 215 7.42 33.48 -18.13
C HIS A 215 7.19 34.49 -19.28
N PRO A 216 7.53 35.78 -19.10
CA PRO A 216 7.28 36.82 -20.10
C PRO A 216 7.82 36.49 -21.50
N ALA A 217 9.01 35.86 -21.55
CA ALA A 217 9.69 35.46 -22.78
C ALA A 217 9.38 34.01 -23.25
N GLY A 218 8.58 33.23 -22.50
CA GLY A 218 8.24 31.85 -22.85
C GLY A 218 9.42 30.88 -22.87
N ALA A 219 10.41 31.06 -21.97
CA ALA A 219 11.61 30.25 -21.95
C ALA A 219 11.35 28.91 -21.25
N PRO A 220 11.85 27.77 -21.78
CA PRO A 220 11.66 26.47 -21.16
C PRO A 220 12.37 26.41 -19.80
N HIS A 221 11.64 26.08 -18.75
CA HIS A 221 12.21 25.86 -17.42
C HIS A 221 12.50 24.39 -17.15
N VAL A 222 13.71 24.11 -16.64
CA VAL A 222 14.07 22.78 -16.16
C VAL A 222 13.81 22.75 -14.66
N LEU A 223 12.95 21.83 -14.20
CA LEU A 223 12.73 21.57 -12.78
C LEU A 223 13.46 20.29 -12.36
N ARG A 224 14.03 20.29 -11.16
CA ARG A 224 14.66 19.10 -10.57
C ARG A 224 14.17 18.90 -9.15
N ALA A 225 13.38 17.86 -8.94
CA ALA A 225 12.91 17.45 -7.63
C ALA A 225 13.14 15.95 -7.43
N GLU A 226 13.34 15.55 -6.18
CA GLU A 226 13.41 14.15 -5.78
C GLU A 226 12.21 13.85 -4.89
N PRO A 227 11.43 12.80 -5.17
CA PRO A 227 10.31 12.41 -4.31
C PRO A 227 10.76 12.12 -2.88
N ALA A 228 9.95 12.53 -1.88
CA ALA A 228 10.25 12.31 -0.47
C ALA A 228 10.29 10.82 -0.09
N ALA A 229 9.56 9.97 -0.81
CA ALA A 229 9.66 8.52 -0.75
C ALA A 229 9.88 7.98 -2.17
N ARG A 230 10.91 7.15 -2.36
CA ARG A 230 11.33 6.64 -3.67
C ARG A 230 11.72 5.16 -3.60
N PRO A 231 11.74 4.42 -4.73
CA PRO A 231 12.36 3.10 -4.75
C PRO A 231 13.84 3.19 -4.37
N SER A 232 14.33 2.14 -3.68
CA SER A 232 15.72 2.04 -3.23
C SER A 232 16.72 2.06 -4.39
N TYR A 233 16.32 1.48 -5.53
CA TYR A 233 17.14 1.39 -6.73
C TYR A 233 16.33 1.78 -7.97
N SER A 234 17.02 2.29 -8.99
CA SER A 234 16.36 2.53 -10.29
C SER A 234 16.10 1.22 -11.04
N LYS A 235 15.26 1.27 -12.08
CA LYS A 235 14.86 0.11 -12.89
C LYS A 235 16.03 -0.70 -13.45
N ASN A 236 17.09 -0.01 -13.89
CA ASN A 236 18.22 -0.62 -14.61
C ASN A 236 19.54 -0.56 -13.83
N GLU A 237 19.51 -0.11 -12.58
CA GLU A 237 20.71 -0.03 -11.74
C GLU A 237 21.27 -1.44 -11.47
N ALA A 238 22.58 -1.60 -11.44
CA ALA A 238 23.15 -2.87 -11.01
C ALA A 238 22.94 -3.02 -9.50
N LEU A 239 22.26 -4.09 -9.07
CA LEU A 239 22.12 -4.38 -7.65
C LEU A 239 23.48 -4.80 -7.06
N PRO A 240 23.84 -4.34 -5.86
CA PRO A 240 25.02 -4.84 -5.18
C PRO A 240 24.86 -6.32 -4.81
N ALA A 241 25.98 -7.04 -4.66
CA ALA A 241 25.96 -8.49 -4.39
C ALA A 241 25.25 -8.86 -3.07
N ASP A 242 25.16 -7.93 -2.13
CA ASP A 242 24.48 -8.06 -0.84
C ASP A 242 23.11 -7.35 -0.81
N ALA A 243 22.51 -7.01 -1.96
CA ALA A 243 21.26 -6.26 -2.02
C ALA A 243 20.10 -6.94 -1.27
N GLU A 244 19.97 -8.27 -1.36
CA GLU A 244 18.96 -9.04 -0.60
C GLU A 244 19.16 -8.90 0.91
N ARG A 245 20.42 -8.93 1.38
CA ARG A 245 20.75 -8.70 2.80
C ARG A 245 20.41 -7.29 3.24
N GLN A 246 20.81 -6.30 2.47
CA GLN A 246 20.49 -4.90 2.78
C GLN A 246 18.96 -4.66 2.82
N ALA A 247 18.20 -5.34 1.96
CA ALA A 247 16.74 -5.24 1.96
C ALA A 247 16.13 -5.84 3.23
N LEU A 248 16.61 -7.01 3.68
CA LEU A 248 16.18 -7.61 4.94
C LEU A 248 16.55 -6.72 6.15
N ASP A 249 17.78 -6.19 6.17
CA ASP A 249 18.25 -5.30 7.24
C ASP A 249 17.41 -4.00 7.29
N ARG A 250 17.06 -3.42 6.13
CA ARG A 250 16.17 -2.25 6.05
C ARG A 250 14.76 -2.57 6.54
N LEU A 251 14.20 -3.74 6.24
CA LEU A 251 12.88 -4.13 6.73
C LEU A 251 12.89 -4.35 8.26
N ALA A 252 13.89 -5.03 8.80
CA ALA A 252 14.03 -5.17 10.26
C ALA A 252 14.22 -3.79 10.93
N GLY A 253 14.98 -2.91 10.28
CA GLY A 253 15.13 -1.51 10.67
C GLY A 253 13.81 -0.73 10.62
N TRP A 254 12.97 -0.96 9.60
CA TRP A 254 11.65 -0.37 9.49
C TRP A 254 10.79 -0.71 10.69
N TYR A 255 10.62 -1.99 11.05
CA TYR A 255 9.83 -2.36 12.23
C TYR A 255 10.31 -1.68 13.52
N ALA A 256 11.62 -1.51 13.68
CA ALA A 256 12.21 -0.83 14.82
C ALA A 256 12.04 0.70 14.80
N ASN A 257 11.82 1.32 13.64
CA ASN A 257 11.72 2.77 13.49
C ASN A 257 10.31 3.25 13.08
N SER A 258 9.41 2.32 12.76
CA SER A 258 8.06 2.59 12.28
C SER A 258 7.12 3.08 13.37
N ARG A 259 7.53 3.06 14.65
CA ARG A 259 6.68 3.38 15.79
C ARG A 259 5.43 2.48 15.88
N LEU A 260 5.47 1.27 15.29
CA LEU A 260 4.35 0.31 15.31
C LEU A 260 4.51 -0.76 16.39
N LEU A 261 5.74 -1.07 16.82
CA LEU A 261 5.99 -1.91 18.00
C LEU A 261 5.52 -1.15 19.25
N LEU A 262 4.49 -1.66 19.92
CA LEU A 262 3.86 -0.99 21.04
C LEU A 262 4.75 -1.01 22.28
N THR A 263 4.80 0.12 22.98
CA THR A 263 5.35 0.20 24.33
C THR A 263 4.24 0.01 25.36
N ALA A 264 4.61 -0.31 26.60
CA ALA A 264 3.64 -0.48 27.69
C ALA A 264 2.81 0.80 27.93
N GLU A 265 3.41 1.98 27.76
CA GLU A 265 2.75 3.27 27.95
C GLU A 265 1.67 3.53 26.90
N ARG A 266 1.85 3.03 25.67
CA ARG A 266 0.90 3.25 24.57
C ARG A 266 -0.26 2.27 24.56
N LEU A 267 -0.09 1.07 25.12
CA LEU A 267 -1.05 -0.03 24.95
C LEU A 267 -2.47 0.37 25.39
N ASN A 268 -2.65 0.94 26.59
CA ASN A 268 -3.98 1.27 27.10
C ASN A 268 -4.71 2.28 26.21
N GLY A 269 -4.02 3.33 25.76
CA GLY A 269 -4.63 4.31 24.84
C GLY A 269 -5.05 3.68 23.51
N ILE A 270 -4.25 2.77 22.95
CA ILE A 270 -4.63 2.02 21.73
C ILE A 270 -5.85 1.14 21.98
N ARG A 271 -5.93 0.48 23.15
CA ARG A 271 -7.09 -0.35 23.50
C ARG A 271 -8.37 0.48 23.62
N ASP A 272 -8.30 1.65 24.27
CA ASP A 272 -9.43 2.55 24.42
C ASP A 272 -9.94 3.02 23.04
N LEU A 273 -9.02 3.44 22.15
CA LEU A 273 -9.35 3.82 20.77
C LEU A 273 -10.05 2.70 19.99
N LEU A 274 -9.57 1.46 20.11
CA LEU A 274 -10.19 0.32 19.44
C LEU A 274 -11.56 -0.03 20.01
N HIS A 275 -11.80 0.18 21.31
CA HIS A 275 -13.14 0.06 21.90
C HIS A 275 -14.10 1.13 21.40
N GLU A 276 -13.60 2.32 21.09
CA GLU A 276 -14.35 3.42 20.48
C GLU A 276 -14.52 3.29 18.95
N GLY A 277 -13.90 2.27 18.33
CA GLY A 277 -13.95 2.03 16.89
C GLY A 277 -13.02 2.94 16.07
N GLN A 278 -12.04 3.57 16.71
CA GLN A 278 -11.04 4.41 16.03
C GLN A 278 -9.87 3.56 15.53
N GLU A 279 -9.84 3.37 14.21
CA GLU A 279 -8.85 2.51 13.52
C GLU A 279 -7.63 3.25 12.98
N THR A 280 -7.62 4.59 13.02
CA THR A 280 -6.49 5.39 12.55
C THR A 280 -6.16 6.54 13.49
N ILE A 281 -4.86 6.80 13.64
CA ILE A 281 -4.30 7.90 14.44
C ILE A 281 -3.06 8.50 13.79
N PRO A 282 -2.73 9.77 14.06
CA PRO A 282 -1.40 10.29 13.74
C PRO A 282 -0.30 9.46 14.44
N PRO A 283 0.87 9.28 13.81
CA PRO A 283 1.99 8.62 14.45
C PRO A 283 2.46 9.43 15.67
N PRO A 284 2.86 8.79 16.78
CA PRO A 284 3.30 9.51 17.98
C PRO A 284 4.63 10.24 17.72
N ASP A 285 4.90 11.31 18.47
CA ASP A 285 6.18 12.04 18.36
C ASP A 285 7.40 11.21 18.81
N SER A 286 7.19 10.28 19.75
CA SER A 286 8.26 9.43 20.29
C SER A 286 8.72 8.40 19.26
N ASN A 287 10.04 8.32 19.09
CA ASN A 287 10.71 7.30 18.30
C ASN A 287 11.17 6.09 19.12
N GLN A 288 10.87 6.00 20.42
CA GLN A 288 11.28 4.83 21.20
C GLN A 288 10.41 3.62 20.81
N PRO A 289 10.98 2.57 20.20
CA PRO A 289 10.20 1.41 19.81
C PRO A 289 9.93 0.50 20.98
N GLY A 290 8.78 -0.18 20.95
CA GLY A 290 8.55 -1.37 21.76
C GLY A 290 9.55 -2.49 21.43
N ASP A 291 9.57 -3.50 22.29
CA ASP A 291 10.38 -4.70 22.13
C ASP A 291 9.58 -5.90 21.61
N GLY A 292 8.32 -5.69 21.24
CA GLY A 292 7.38 -6.72 20.81
C GLY A 292 6.54 -7.34 21.93
N SER A 293 6.83 -7.05 23.20
CA SER A 293 6.11 -7.66 24.34
C SER A 293 4.64 -7.21 24.45
N GLN A 294 4.29 -6.08 23.84
CA GLN A 294 2.93 -5.54 23.78
C GLN A 294 2.29 -5.66 22.39
N GLY A 295 2.92 -6.45 21.51
CA GLY A 295 2.49 -6.62 20.13
C GLY A 295 2.92 -5.49 19.20
N ILE A 296 2.52 -5.64 17.94
CA ILE A 296 2.71 -4.68 16.85
C ILE A 296 1.37 -4.27 16.24
N LEU A 297 1.26 -3.00 15.85
CA LEU A 297 0.12 -2.46 15.12
C LEU A 297 0.09 -2.93 13.66
N GLU A 298 -1.08 -2.84 13.03
CA GLU A 298 -1.33 -3.31 11.66
C GLU A 298 -0.47 -2.60 10.61
N GLY A 299 -0.24 -1.29 10.69
CA GLY A 299 0.52 -0.59 9.66
C GLY A 299 0.24 0.90 9.52
N TYR A 300 0.33 1.40 8.29
CA TYR A 300 0.05 2.76 7.87
C TYR A 300 -1.03 2.80 6.79
N ALA A 301 -2.02 3.67 6.97
CA ALA A 301 -3.14 3.86 6.03
C ALA A 301 -2.66 4.54 4.74
N SER A 302 -3.39 4.35 3.63
CA SER A 302 -3.01 4.92 2.32
C SER A 302 -3.16 6.44 2.22
N GLN A 303 -3.89 7.07 3.14
CA GLN A 303 -4.07 8.53 3.15
C GLN A 303 -2.75 9.21 3.53
N ILE A 304 -2.25 10.06 2.63
CA ILE A 304 -1.07 10.90 2.85
C ILE A 304 -1.58 12.29 3.21
N LEU A 305 -1.14 12.81 4.37
CA LEU A 305 -1.51 14.14 4.86
C LEU A 305 -0.70 15.22 4.12
N PRO A 306 -1.11 16.50 4.20
CA PRO A 306 -0.41 17.60 3.52
C PRO A 306 1.09 17.74 3.85
N ASP A 307 1.55 17.24 5.00
CA ASP A 307 2.96 17.22 5.40
C ASP A 307 3.73 15.98 4.91
N GLY A 308 3.08 15.12 4.11
CA GLY A 308 3.62 13.87 3.59
C GLY A 308 3.48 12.66 4.53
N SER A 309 3.03 12.89 5.76
CA SER A 309 2.88 11.83 6.76
C SER A 309 1.67 10.93 6.48
N GLN A 310 1.64 9.75 7.10
CA GLN A 310 0.53 8.80 7.01
C GLN A 310 0.00 8.46 8.40
N LEU A 311 -1.30 8.21 8.49
CA LEU A 311 -1.93 7.75 9.74
C LEU A 311 -1.53 6.30 10.04
N GLN A 312 -1.22 6.01 11.31
CA GLN A 312 -1.05 4.65 11.80
C GLN A 312 -2.41 3.95 11.87
N ARG A 313 -2.44 2.68 11.47
CA ARG A 313 -3.57 1.76 11.66
C ARG A 313 -3.49 1.14 13.05
N THR A 314 -4.47 1.39 13.90
CA THR A 314 -4.49 0.91 15.30
C THR A 314 -4.87 -0.57 15.51
N PRO A 315 -5.49 -1.31 14.57
CA PRO A 315 -5.80 -2.72 14.80
C PRO A 315 -4.59 -3.55 15.21
N ILE A 316 -4.81 -4.50 16.11
CA ILE A 316 -3.83 -5.50 16.55
C ILE A 316 -4.28 -6.85 16.02
N ARG A 317 -3.70 -7.27 14.90
CA ARG A 317 -4.06 -8.52 14.20
C ARG A 317 -3.07 -9.63 14.47
N ALA A 318 -3.56 -10.87 14.51
CA ALA A 318 -2.78 -12.04 14.89
C ALA A 318 -1.67 -12.40 13.88
N ASP A 319 -2.00 -12.36 12.60
CA ASP A 319 -1.07 -12.62 11.50
C ASP A 319 0.10 -11.62 11.49
N CYS A 320 -0.18 -10.33 11.69
CA CYS A 320 0.84 -9.29 11.81
C CYS A 320 1.88 -9.61 12.90
N GLN A 321 1.45 -10.22 14.03
CA GLN A 321 2.37 -10.60 15.10
C GLN A 321 3.33 -11.72 14.64
N ALA A 322 2.77 -12.82 14.11
CA ALA A 322 3.54 -13.99 13.73
C ALA A 322 4.44 -13.73 12.52
N GLU A 323 3.93 -13.05 11.49
CA GLU A 323 4.67 -12.73 10.28
C GLU A 323 5.84 -11.77 10.56
N THR A 324 5.62 -10.74 11.39
CA THR A 324 6.71 -9.87 11.86
C THR A 324 7.73 -10.64 12.69
N ALA A 325 7.28 -11.56 13.55
CA ALA A 325 8.17 -12.41 14.33
C ALA A 325 9.06 -13.30 13.44
N ALA A 326 8.51 -13.86 12.36
CA ALA A 326 9.27 -14.65 11.40
C ALA A 326 10.37 -13.83 10.70
N VAL A 327 10.07 -12.60 10.29
CA VAL A 327 11.08 -11.69 9.73
C VAL A 327 12.19 -11.42 10.74
N PHE A 328 11.85 -11.07 11.98
CA PHE A 328 12.85 -10.82 13.01
C PHE A 328 13.67 -12.07 13.34
N ALA A 329 13.08 -13.26 13.36
CA ALA A 329 13.80 -14.51 13.61
C ALA A 329 14.79 -14.84 12.48
N LEU A 330 14.38 -14.67 11.23
CA LEU A 330 15.25 -14.85 10.06
C LEU A 330 16.36 -13.79 10.02
N HIS A 331 16.05 -12.53 10.29
CA HIS A 331 17.05 -11.47 10.44
C HIS A 331 18.02 -11.76 11.60
N ALA A 332 17.53 -12.30 12.72
CA ALA A 332 18.38 -12.67 13.86
C ALA A 332 19.41 -13.74 13.48
N VAL A 333 19.01 -14.75 12.70
CA VAL A 333 19.93 -15.79 12.19
C VAL A 333 20.86 -15.21 11.14
N ALA A 334 20.34 -14.44 10.18
CA ALA A 334 21.12 -13.88 9.09
C ALA A 334 22.16 -12.85 9.57
N ALA A 335 21.83 -12.00 10.55
CA ALA A 335 22.67 -10.90 11.01
C ALA A 335 23.27 -11.12 12.42
N ASN A 336 23.07 -12.28 13.02
CA ASN A 336 23.44 -12.58 14.41
C ASN A 336 22.92 -11.51 15.40
N ASN A 337 21.66 -11.09 15.24
CA ASN A 337 21.09 -9.96 15.93
C ASN A 337 20.26 -10.40 17.16
N ALA A 338 20.81 -10.24 18.36
CA ALA A 338 20.17 -10.65 19.61
C ALA A 338 18.85 -9.92 19.89
N ARG A 339 18.75 -8.64 19.51
CA ARG A 339 17.51 -7.86 19.69
C ARG A 339 16.37 -8.41 18.82
N SER A 340 16.67 -8.74 17.56
CA SER A 340 15.70 -9.34 16.64
C SER A 340 15.23 -10.70 17.16
N ARG A 341 16.16 -11.52 17.69
CA ARG A 341 15.81 -12.78 18.36
C ARG A 341 14.81 -12.56 19.49
N GLN A 342 15.10 -11.60 20.38
CA GLN A 342 14.23 -11.29 21.51
C GLN A 342 12.86 -10.75 21.05
N THR A 343 12.83 -9.84 20.08
CA THR A 343 11.58 -9.27 19.57
C THR A 343 10.71 -10.34 18.90
N ALA A 344 11.30 -11.26 18.14
CA ALA A 344 10.57 -12.40 17.59
C ALA A 344 9.94 -13.27 18.69
N THR A 345 10.70 -13.63 19.73
CA THR A 345 10.19 -14.38 20.88
C THR A 345 9.04 -13.64 21.57
N ASN A 346 9.22 -12.34 21.82
CA ASN A 346 8.21 -11.51 22.49
C ASN A 346 6.91 -11.43 21.71
N LEU A 347 6.96 -11.28 20.38
CA LEU A 347 5.77 -11.20 19.52
C LEU A 347 4.99 -12.52 19.49
N LEU A 348 5.69 -13.66 19.42
CA LEU A 348 5.02 -14.97 19.50
C LEU A 348 4.44 -15.23 20.89
N ASP A 349 5.15 -14.84 21.95
CA ASP A 349 4.62 -14.90 23.31
C ASP A 349 3.40 -13.98 23.49
N TYR A 350 3.41 -12.79 22.87
CA TYR A 350 2.24 -11.90 22.84
C TYR A 350 1.06 -12.57 22.15
N LEU A 351 1.25 -13.14 20.96
CA LEU A 351 0.20 -13.82 20.20
C LEU A 351 -0.43 -14.98 20.99
N TYR A 352 0.40 -15.88 21.52
CA TYR A 352 -0.08 -17.14 22.08
C TYR A 352 -0.37 -17.10 23.59
N PHE A 353 0.31 -16.24 24.36
CA PHE A 353 0.31 -16.31 25.82
C PHE A 353 -0.03 -15.00 26.54
N ASN A 354 0.26 -13.83 25.95
CA ASN A 354 0.12 -12.55 26.66
C ASN A 354 -0.96 -11.62 26.07
N SER A 355 -1.83 -12.14 25.19
CA SER A 355 -2.98 -11.43 24.64
C SER A 355 -4.21 -12.33 24.53
N GLU A 356 -5.36 -11.72 24.25
CA GLU A 356 -6.63 -12.43 24.05
C GLU A 356 -6.72 -13.22 22.73
N LEU A 357 -5.75 -13.13 21.83
CA LEU A 357 -5.82 -13.68 20.47
C LEU A 357 -6.01 -15.21 20.42
N CYS A 358 -5.45 -15.93 21.40
CA CYS A 358 -5.61 -17.39 21.56
C CYS A 358 -6.22 -17.80 22.91
N GLN A 359 -6.71 -16.84 23.71
CA GLN A 359 -7.25 -17.08 25.05
C GLN A 359 -8.80 -17.07 25.04
N LEU A 360 -9.41 -16.90 26.22
CA LEU A 360 -10.86 -16.84 26.40
C LEU A 360 -11.54 -18.10 25.82
N GLU A 361 -12.55 -17.94 24.97
CA GLU A 361 -13.27 -19.03 24.30
C GLU A 361 -12.34 -19.90 23.45
N ARG A 362 -11.28 -19.33 22.87
CA ARG A 362 -10.28 -20.06 22.06
C ARG A 362 -9.27 -20.80 22.93
N GLY A 363 -9.15 -20.42 24.20
CA GLY A 363 -8.30 -21.06 25.20
C GLY A 363 -9.01 -22.13 26.05
N ASN A 364 -10.33 -22.27 25.95
CA ASN A 364 -11.12 -23.23 26.73
C ASN A 364 -11.33 -24.55 25.98
N PRO A 365 -10.75 -25.70 26.41
CA PRO A 365 -10.88 -27.00 25.74
C PRO A 365 -12.31 -27.49 25.52
N LYS A 366 -13.26 -27.06 26.36
CA LYS A 366 -14.68 -27.40 26.23
C LYS A 366 -15.42 -26.56 25.21
N HIS A 367 -14.85 -25.45 24.73
CA HIS A 367 -15.50 -24.54 23.81
C HIS A 367 -15.30 -24.99 22.35
N PRO A 368 -16.30 -24.88 21.46
CA PRO A 368 -16.14 -25.29 20.06
C PRO A 368 -15.10 -24.46 19.29
N ALA A 369 -14.79 -23.25 19.76
CA ALA A 369 -13.73 -22.40 19.21
C ALA A 369 -12.31 -22.73 19.70
N PHE A 370 -12.14 -23.71 20.61
CA PHE A 370 -10.84 -24.04 21.18
C PHE A 370 -9.76 -24.25 20.11
N GLY A 371 -8.60 -23.62 20.31
CA GLY A 371 -7.44 -23.70 19.45
C GLY A 371 -7.44 -22.76 18.26
N HIS A 372 -8.56 -22.13 17.88
CA HIS A 372 -8.53 -21.10 16.84
C HIS A 372 -7.70 -19.88 17.28
N ILE A 373 -7.32 -19.06 16.30
CA ILE A 373 -6.69 -17.75 16.52
C ILE A 373 -7.70 -16.69 16.10
N ALA A 374 -7.88 -15.65 16.93
CA ALA A 374 -8.75 -14.53 16.60
C ALA A 374 -8.14 -13.69 15.46
N TRP A 375 -8.99 -13.09 14.62
CA TRP A 375 -8.49 -12.18 13.58
C TRP A 375 -7.73 -10.98 14.16
N GLY A 376 -8.29 -10.37 15.20
CA GLY A 376 -7.60 -9.35 15.99
C GLY A 376 -8.08 -9.26 17.44
N ALA A 377 -7.45 -8.37 18.20
CA ALA A 377 -7.63 -8.21 19.64
C ALA A 377 -8.60 -7.06 20.00
N VAL A 378 -8.88 -6.92 21.30
CA VAL A 378 -9.59 -5.79 21.93
C VAL A 378 -11.09 -5.73 21.64
N SER A 379 -11.48 -5.33 20.43
CA SER A 379 -12.89 -5.03 20.13
C SER A 379 -13.66 -6.28 19.66
N PRO A 380 -14.99 -6.35 19.87
CA PRO A 380 -15.81 -7.45 19.35
C PRO A 380 -15.69 -7.63 17.83
N ALA A 381 -15.56 -6.54 17.06
CA ALA A 381 -15.43 -6.58 15.61
C ALA A 381 -14.17 -7.33 15.16
N TRP A 382 -13.07 -7.22 15.91
CA TRP A 382 -11.82 -7.91 15.63
C TRP A 382 -11.80 -9.35 16.19
N ARG A 383 -12.49 -9.59 17.31
CA ARG A 383 -12.50 -10.91 17.97
C ARG A 383 -13.53 -11.90 17.41
N VAL A 384 -14.52 -11.43 16.64
CA VAL A 384 -15.65 -12.25 16.18
C VAL A 384 -15.25 -13.28 15.12
N ALA A 385 -14.28 -12.97 14.26
CA ALA A 385 -13.97 -13.76 13.08
C ALA A 385 -12.87 -14.81 13.32
N ASN A 386 -13.00 -15.96 12.64
CA ASN A 386 -11.96 -16.97 12.50
C ASN A 386 -11.73 -17.27 11.00
N TYR A 387 -10.84 -16.50 10.38
CA TYR A 387 -10.43 -16.71 9.00
C TYR A 387 -9.46 -17.89 8.88
N GLY A 388 -9.67 -18.73 7.86
CA GLY A 388 -8.82 -19.89 7.63
C GLY A 388 -7.43 -19.48 7.13
N ASP A 389 -7.41 -18.59 6.13
CA ASP A 389 -6.18 -18.06 5.54
C ASP A 389 -5.32 -17.28 6.55
N ASP A 390 -5.89 -16.36 7.33
CA ASP A 390 -5.14 -15.65 8.38
C ASP A 390 -4.53 -16.59 9.42
N ASN A 391 -5.28 -17.61 9.86
CA ASN A 391 -4.75 -18.65 10.74
C ASN A 391 -3.57 -19.37 10.08
N ALA A 392 -3.72 -19.77 8.81
CA ALA A 392 -2.67 -20.47 8.08
C ALA A 392 -1.40 -19.62 7.98
N ARG A 393 -1.51 -18.33 7.65
CA ARG A 393 -0.36 -17.42 7.58
C ARG A 393 0.31 -17.23 8.93
N ALA A 394 -0.46 -17.04 10.01
CA ALA A 394 0.09 -16.98 11.35
C ALA A 394 0.84 -18.27 11.74
N LEU A 395 0.33 -19.44 11.33
CA LEU A 395 0.94 -20.73 11.61
C LEU A 395 2.22 -20.96 10.80
N LEU A 396 2.21 -20.68 9.50
CA LEU A 396 3.38 -20.78 8.63
C LEU A 396 4.52 -19.85 9.09
N ALA A 397 4.19 -18.63 9.48
CA ALA A 397 5.16 -17.70 10.03
C ALA A 397 5.69 -18.17 11.40
N THR A 398 4.82 -18.70 12.27
CA THR A 398 5.24 -19.23 13.58
C THR A 398 6.21 -20.39 13.42
N ILE A 399 5.96 -21.37 12.53
CA ILE A 399 6.90 -22.49 12.35
C ILE A 399 8.25 -22.02 11.80
N ALA A 400 8.27 -21.00 10.93
CA ALA A 400 9.51 -20.40 10.44
C ALA A 400 10.31 -19.75 11.58
N ALA A 401 9.62 -18.97 12.42
CA ALA A 401 10.19 -18.30 13.57
C ALA A 401 10.71 -19.32 14.60
N SER A 402 9.91 -20.30 14.99
CA SER A 402 10.28 -21.37 15.93
C SER A 402 11.55 -22.11 15.48
N ALA A 403 11.65 -22.44 14.19
CA ALA A 403 12.82 -23.11 13.64
C ALA A 403 14.08 -22.23 13.72
N CYS A 404 13.99 -20.94 13.38
CA CYS A 404 15.12 -20.00 13.51
C CYS A 404 15.51 -19.72 14.97
N LEU A 405 14.54 -19.77 15.88
CA LEU A 405 14.73 -19.58 17.31
C LEU A 405 15.18 -20.85 18.03
N GLU A 406 15.18 -22.00 17.36
CA GLU A 406 15.51 -23.33 17.90
C GLU A 406 14.68 -23.66 19.16
N SER A 407 13.37 -23.43 19.08
CA SER A 407 12.46 -23.52 20.22
C SER A 407 11.17 -24.27 19.86
N ASP A 408 10.75 -25.18 20.74
CA ASP A 408 9.49 -25.94 20.68
C ASP A 408 8.38 -25.29 21.53
N ARG A 409 8.65 -24.12 22.11
CA ARG A 409 7.77 -23.42 23.08
C ARG A 409 6.33 -23.23 22.57
N TRP A 410 6.15 -23.01 21.27
CA TRP A 410 4.85 -22.71 20.67
C TRP A 410 4.20 -23.91 19.97
N ASP A 411 4.86 -25.08 19.94
CA ASP A 411 4.41 -26.27 19.20
C ASP A 411 3.01 -26.71 19.60
N ALA A 412 2.70 -26.70 20.90
CA ALA A 412 1.37 -27.07 21.39
C ALA A 412 0.29 -26.09 20.90
N SER A 413 0.57 -24.79 20.87
CA SER A 413 -0.36 -23.77 20.39
C SER A 413 -0.57 -23.85 18.88
N VAL A 414 0.52 -24.04 18.12
CA VAL A 414 0.46 -24.29 16.66
C VAL A 414 -0.39 -25.52 16.37
N LEU A 415 -0.12 -26.65 17.04
CA LEU A 415 -0.84 -27.89 16.79
C LEU A 415 -2.32 -27.79 17.17
N ARG A 416 -2.67 -27.05 18.24
CA ARG A 416 -4.06 -26.76 18.58
C ARG A 416 -4.77 -26.03 17.44
N ALA A 417 -4.15 -25.00 16.88
CA ALA A 417 -4.72 -24.26 15.76
C ALA A 417 -4.83 -25.09 14.47
N MET A 418 -3.88 -25.98 14.21
CA MET A 418 -3.98 -26.96 13.11
C MET A 418 -5.23 -27.84 13.27
N TYR A 419 -5.44 -28.43 14.45
CA TYR A 419 -6.62 -29.26 14.71
C TYR A 419 -7.93 -28.46 14.71
N ALA A 420 -7.93 -27.24 15.23
CA ALA A 420 -9.11 -26.38 15.24
C ALA A 420 -9.59 -26.04 13.81
N ASN A 421 -8.66 -25.71 12.92
CA ASN A 421 -8.98 -25.50 11.50
C ASN A 421 -9.36 -26.81 10.81
N LEU A 422 -8.69 -27.93 11.10
CA LEU A 422 -9.03 -29.24 10.53
C LEU A 422 -10.46 -29.66 10.88
N ARG A 423 -10.84 -29.58 12.17
CA ARG A 423 -12.16 -30.00 12.66
C ARG A 423 -13.29 -29.05 12.24
N THR A 424 -12.98 -27.88 11.70
CA THR A 424 -13.97 -26.98 11.08
C THR A 424 -13.93 -27.02 9.55
N THR A 425 -13.04 -27.83 8.96
CA THR A 425 -12.99 -28.08 7.52
C THR A 425 -13.97 -29.19 7.16
N GLY A 426 -14.77 -29.00 6.11
CA GLY A 426 -15.76 -29.98 5.65
C GLY A 426 -15.14 -31.29 5.14
N LYS A 427 -15.99 -32.28 4.85
CA LYS A 427 -15.59 -33.62 4.35
C LYS A 427 -14.79 -33.55 3.05
N LEU A 428 -15.09 -32.57 2.20
CA LEU A 428 -14.47 -32.39 0.90
C LEU A 428 -13.16 -31.58 0.96
N GLY A 429 -12.69 -31.22 2.16
CA GLY A 429 -11.42 -30.52 2.34
C GLY A 429 -11.52 -28.99 2.28
N PHE A 430 -12.72 -28.42 2.07
CA PHE A 430 -12.96 -26.98 2.08
C PHE A 430 -13.48 -26.52 3.43
N ARG A 431 -12.92 -25.42 3.96
CA ARG A 431 -13.40 -24.79 5.20
C ARG A 431 -14.40 -23.68 4.92
N GLY A 432 -14.25 -22.98 3.80
CA GLY A 432 -14.93 -21.73 3.49
C GLY A 432 -14.14 -20.51 4.00
N ASP A 433 -14.61 -19.33 3.60
CA ASP A 433 -13.89 -18.06 3.76
C ASP A 433 -13.67 -17.69 5.24
N ARG A 434 -14.73 -17.75 6.05
CA ARG A 434 -14.74 -17.27 7.44
C ARG A 434 -15.78 -18.01 8.27
N ILE A 435 -15.46 -18.27 9.54
CA ILE A 435 -16.41 -18.77 10.55
C ILE A 435 -16.44 -17.81 11.73
N ASP A 436 -17.61 -17.25 12.01
CA ASP A 436 -17.79 -16.30 13.10
C ASP A 436 -18.15 -17.02 14.42
N MET A 437 -17.69 -16.47 15.54
CA MET A 437 -17.91 -17.01 16.89
C MET A 437 -19.36 -17.40 17.17
N PRO A 438 -20.39 -16.56 16.87
CA PRO A 438 -21.78 -16.94 17.12
C PRO A 438 -22.24 -18.16 16.33
N GLN A 439 -21.76 -18.34 15.10
CA GLN A 439 -22.10 -19.50 14.28
C GLN A 439 -21.48 -20.78 14.86
N LEU A 440 -20.24 -20.68 15.32
CA LEU A 440 -19.50 -21.79 15.90
C LEU A 440 -20.08 -22.21 17.27
N GLU A 441 -20.46 -21.24 18.09
CA GLU A 441 -21.16 -21.48 19.36
C GLU A 441 -22.53 -22.12 19.15
N GLN A 442 -23.33 -21.62 18.21
CA GLN A 442 -24.68 -22.12 17.98
C GLN A 442 -24.70 -23.55 17.41
N GLN A 443 -23.73 -23.91 16.58
CA GLN A 443 -23.78 -25.14 15.78
C GLN A 443 -22.78 -26.21 16.27
N GLY A 444 -21.72 -25.80 16.98
CA GLY A 444 -20.59 -26.65 17.30
C GLY A 444 -19.66 -26.87 16.10
N TRP A 445 -18.44 -27.34 16.34
CA TRP A 445 -17.47 -27.56 15.25
C TRP A 445 -17.84 -28.76 14.36
N ARG A 446 -18.51 -29.78 14.90
CA ARG A 446 -18.87 -31.00 14.15
C ARG A 446 -19.82 -30.68 13.00
N ALA A 447 -20.73 -29.73 13.18
CA ALA A 447 -21.65 -29.29 12.14
C ALA A 447 -20.93 -28.71 10.91
N PHE A 448 -19.71 -28.17 11.07
CA PHE A 448 -18.87 -27.74 9.94
C PHE A 448 -18.07 -28.92 9.37
N ALA A 449 -17.49 -29.75 10.23
CA ALA A 449 -16.71 -30.93 9.85
C ALA A 449 -17.47 -31.89 8.91
N GLU A 450 -18.78 -32.03 9.16
CA GLU A 450 -19.63 -33.01 8.47
C GLU A 450 -20.21 -32.51 7.14
N ARG A 451 -20.06 -31.22 6.84
CA ARG A 451 -20.57 -30.62 5.60
C ARG A 451 -19.79 -31.05 4.38
N GLU A 452 -20.49 -31.05 3.26
CA GLU A 452 -19.92 -31.14 1.92
C GLU A 452 -19.71 -29.74 1.34
N THR A 453 -19.01 -28.88 2.09
CA THR A 453 -18.64 -27.53 1.65
C THR A 453 -17.78 -27.61 0.39
N ILE A 454 -18.07 -26.76 -0.59
CA ILE A 454 -17.24 -26.55 -1.78
C ILE A 454 -16.94 -25.06 -1.87
N ASN A 455 -15.66 -24.73 -2.05
CA ASN A 455 -15.21 -23.36 -2.20
C ASN A 455 -13.97 -23.32 -3.10
N TYR A 456 -14.17 -23.22 -4.41
CA TYR A 456 -13.06 -23.13 -5.38
C TYR A 456 -12.41 -21.74 -5.37
N SER A 457 -11.88 -21.33 -4.22
CA SER A 457 -11.13 -20.10 -4.04
C SER A 457 -9.82 -20.42 -3.33
N PRO A 458 -8.73 -20.68 -4.09
CA PRO A 458 -7.40 -20.84 -3.52
C PRO A 458 -7.01 -19.74 -2.55
N SER A 459 -7.47 -18.51 -2.77
CA SER A 459 -7.24 -17.37 -1.88
C SER A 459 -7.72 -17.57 -0.44
N PHE A 460 -8.75 -18.39 -0.20
CA PHE A 460 -9.23 -18.69 1.16
C PHE A 460 -8.80 -20.06 1.67
N GLU A 461 -8.46 -20.99 0.78
CA GLU A 461 -8.30 -22.42 1.13
C GLU A 461 -6.85 -22.91 1.07
N ALA A 462 -6.05 -22.41 0.12
CA ALA A 462 -4.80 -23.06 -0.27
C ALA A 462 -3.76 -23.10 0.86
N TYR A 463 -3.64 -22.03 1.65
CA TYR A 463 -2.64 -21.97 2.71
C TYR A 463 -3.01 -22.87 3.90
N LEU A 464 -4.31 -23.10 4.15
CA LEU A 464 -4.73 -24.14 5.10
C LEU A 464 -4.36 -25.54 4.59
N TRP A 465 -4.52 -25.82 3.30
CA TRP A 465 -4.06 -27.09 2.74
C TRP A 465 -2.54 -27.26 2.87
N ALA A 466 -1.76 -26.20 2.65
CA ALA A 466 -0.32 -26.22 2.91
C ALA A 466 -0.01 -26.56 4.38
N CYS A 467 -0.68 -25.90 5.32
CA CYS A 467 -0.57 -26.21 6.75
C CYS A 467 -0.90 -27.68 7.07
N TYR A 468 -1.92 -28.25 6.43
CA TYR A 468 -2.30 -29.66 6.61
C TYR A 468 -1.26 -30.61 6.03
N LEU A 469 -0.72 -30.33 4.83
CA LEU A 469 0.34 -31.12 4.21
C LEU A 469 1.60 -31.14 5.09
N TRP A 470 2.00 -29.99 5.62
CA TRP A 470 3.13 -29.90 6.55
C TRP A 470 2.84 -30.64 7.86
N THR A 471 1.67 -30.43 8.47
CA THR A 471 1.30 -31.10 9.74
C THR A 471 1.29 -32.62 9.56
N HIS A 472 0.77 -33.12 8.43
CA HIS A 472 0.84 -34.54 8.10
C HIS A 472 2.28 -35.04 8.01
N ALA A 473 3.16 -34.31 7.33
CA ALA A 473 4.57 -34.70 7.19
C ALA A 473 5.29 -34.77 8.55
N GLN A 474 4.96 -33.88 9.49
CA GLN A 474 5.57 -33.89 10.83
C GLN A 474 4.96 -34.93 11.77
N THR A 475 3.65 -35.18 11.70
CA THR A 475 2.93 -35.96 12.71
C THR A 475 2.49 -37.36 12.25
N GLY A 476 2.43 -37.60 10.94
CA GLY A 476 1.86 -38.80 10.34
C GLY A 476 0.33 -38.89 10.39
N GLU A 477 -0.37 -37.89 10.90
CA GLU A 477 -1.84 -37.91 11.03
C GLU A 477 -2.52 -37.89 9.65
N PRO A 478 -3.30 -38.93 9.28
CA PRO A 478 -3.76 -39.10 7.90
C PRO A 478 -4.90 -38.15 7.49
N GLU A 479 -5.71 -37.67 8.44
CA GLU A 479 -6.87 -36.82 8.13
C GLU A 479 -6.46 -35.48 7.49
N PHE A 480 -5.37 -34.89 7.97
CA PHE A 480 -4.77 -33.69 7.38
C PHE A 480 -4.46 -33.89 5.88
N LEU A 481 -3.79 -34.99 5.55
CA LEU A 481 -3.45 -35.32 4.16
C LEU A 481 -4.70 -35.52 3.30
N GLN A 482 -5.69 -36.28 3.79
CA GLN A 482 -6.85 -36.61 2.98
C GLN A 482 -7.71 -35.40 2.66
N LYS A 483 -7.93 -34.50 3.64
CA LYS A 483 -8.68 -33.25 3.39
C LYS A 483 -7.93 -32.34 2.42
N ALA A 484 -6.63 -32.14 2.61
CA ALA A 484 -5.82 -31.33 1.70
C ALA A 484 -5.82 -31.88 0.27
N LYS A 485 -5.53 -33.18 0.09
CA LYS A 485 -5.54 -33.82 -1.24
C LYS A 485 -6.89 -33.75 -1.92
N THR A 486 -7.98 -33.93 -1.18
CA THR A 486 -9.35 -33.85 -1.73
C THR A 486 -9.66 -32.43 -2.21
N GLY A 487 -9.42 -31.42 -1.38
CA GLY A 487 -9.66 -30.03 -1.73
C GLY A 487 -8.81 -29.55 -2.90
N ILE A 488 -7.50 -29.87 -2.89
CA ILE A 488 -6.56 -29.54 -3.98
C ILE A 488 -7.00 -30.21 -5.29
N ARG A 489 -7.30 -31.51 -5.28
CA ARG A 489 -7.72 -32.24 -6.48
C ARG A 489 -8.98 -31.62 -7.08
N MET A 490 -10.04 -31.43 -6.27
CA MET A 490 -11.30 -30.87 -6.75
C MET A 490 -11.12 -29.47 -7.32
N THR A 491 -10.27 -28.65 -6.68
CA THR A 491 -9.94 -27.30 -7.16
C THR A 491 -9.18 -27.33 -8.48
N MET A 492 -8.19 -28.22 -8.63
CA MET A 492 -7.42 -28.34 -9.87
C MET A 492 -8.22 -28.98 -11.02
N GLU A 493 -9.24 -29.80 -10.74
CA GLU A 493 -10.13 -30.39 -11.75
C GLU A 493 -11.00 -29.35 -12.48
N VAL A 494 -11.22 -28.18 -11.86
CA VAL A 494 -12.01 -27.09 -12.43
C VAL A 494 -11.16 -25.88 -12.83
N TYR A 495 -9.83 -26.03 -12.89
CA TYR A 495 -8.91 -24.95 -13.23
C TYR A 495 -8.95 -24.55 -14.72
N PRO A 496 -8.80 -23.25 -15.06
CA PRO A 496 -8.95 -22.09 -14.16
C PRO A 496 -10.39 -21.58 -14.05
N GLU A 497 -11.29 -21.92 -14.99
CA GLU A 497 -12.57 -21.24 -15.17
C GLU A 497 -13.59 -21.49 -14.05
N GLY A 498 -13.44 -22.59 -13.31
CA GLY A 498 -14.27 -22.90 -12.15
C GLY A 498 -13.78 -22.29 -10.85
N TRP A 499 -12.65 -21.58 -10.85
CA TRP A 499 -12.20 -20.84 -9.68
C TRP A 499 -13.03 -19.56 -9.51
N ARG A 500 -13.16 -19.10 -8.26
CA ARG A 500 -13.94 -17.90 -7.94
C ARG A 500 -13.45 -16.68 -8.69
N TRP A 501 -12.13 -16.49 -8.75
CA TRP A 501 -11.52 -15.37 -9.46
C TRP A 501 -10.60 -15.85 -10.58
N GLY A 502 -9.80 -16.89 -10.35
CA GLY A 502 -8.98 -17.46 -11.42
C GLY A 502 -7.97 -16.46 -12.02
N ASP A 503 -7.60 -15.42 -11.27
CA ASP A 503 -6.61 -14.38 -11.59
C ASP A 503 -5.27 -14.68 -10.91
N HIS A 504 -4.38 -13.69 -10.87
CA HIS A 504 -3.09 -13.82 -10.21
C HIS A 504 -3.20 -13.92 -8.68
N LEU A 505 -4.27 -13.42 -8.06
CA LEU A 505 -4.51 -13.57 -6.63
C LEU A 505 -4.66 -15.05 -6.27
N ASP A 506 -5.61 -15.75 -6.90
CA ASP A 506 -5.84 -17.17 -6.66
C ASP A 506 -4.62 -18.03 -7.04
N ARG A 507 -3.97 -17.74 -8.19
CA ARG A 507 -2.77 -18.49 -8.61
C ARG A 507 -1.62 -18.33 -7.62
N SER A 508 -1.38 -17.12 -7.11
CA SER A 508 -0.30 -16.86 -6.14
C SER A 508 -0.46 -17.70 -4.88
N ARG A 509 -1.69 -17.92 -4.42
CA ARG A 509 -2.03 -18.71 -3.23
C ARG A 509 -1.86 -20.21 -3.46
N MET A 510 -2.24 -20.69 -4.65
CA MET A 510 -2.20 -22.10 -4.97
C MET A 510 -0.78 -22.67 -5.07
N LEU A 511 0.21 -21.85 -5.46
CA LEU A 511 1.59 -22.29 -5.68
C LEU A 511 2.20 -23.00 -4.46
N LEU A 512 2.05 -22.43 -3.26
CA LEU A 512 2.61 -23.01 -2.02
C LEU A 512 2.04 -24.41 -1.75
N ALA A 513 0.71 -24.55 -1.84
CA ALA A 513 0.04 -25.83 -1.60
C ALA A 513 0.48 -26.91 -2.61
N LEU A 514 0.63 -26.54 -3.88
CA LEU A 514 1.08 -27.46 -4.93
C LEU A 514 2.56 -27.83 -4.78
N ALA A 515 3.42 -26.88 -4.41
CA ALA A 515 4.84 -27.15 -4.14
C ALA A 515 4.99 -28.16 -2.99
N TRP A 516 4.24 -27.97 -1.90
CA TRP A 516 4.28 -28.89 -0.76
C TRP A 516 3.58 -30.22 -1.04
N LEU A 517 2.56 -30.25 -1.90
CA LEU A 517 1.96 -31.50 -2.36
C LEU A 517 2.99 -32.36 -3.11
N VAL A 518 3.86 -31.76 -3.93
CA VAL A 518 4.97 -32.46 -4.58
C VAL A 518 5.98 -32.99 -3.55
N ARG A 519 6.25 -32.25 -2.46
CA ARG A 519 7.15 -32.72 -1.38
C ARG A 519 6.58 -33.94 -0.64
N VAL A 520 5.28 -33.94 -0.37
CA VAL A 520 4.59 -35.04 0.32
C VAL A 520 4.44 -36.26 -0.59
N GLU A 521 4.07 -36.04 -1.85
CA GLU A 521 3.82 -37.11 -2.81
C GLU A 521 4.21 -36.66 -4.23
N ASP A 522 5.44 -36.94 -4.63
CA ASP A 522 5.95 -36.54 -5.93
C ASP A 522 5.41 -37.42 -7.06
N THR A 523 4.33 -36.96 -7.71
CA THR A 523 3.72 -37.64 -8.85
C THR A 523 3.78 -36.79 -10.13
N PRO A 524 3.74 -37.41 -11.33
CA PRO A 524 3.61 -36.66 -12.58
C PRO A 524 2.37 -35.76 -12.62
N LEU A 525 1.28 -36.12 -11.94
CA LEU A 525 0.08 -35.29 -11.88
C LEU A 525 0.31 -34.03 -11.04
N HIS A 526 0.91 -34.16 -9.86
CA HIS A 526 1.18 -33.03 -8.97
C HIS A 526 2.18 -32.05 -9.59
N ARG A 527 3.26 -32.56 -10.19
CA ARG A 527 4.21 -31.74 -10.95
C ARG A 527 3.55 -31.00 -12.10
N ARG A 528 2.62 -31.64 -12.83
CA ARG A 528 1.86 -30.97 -13.90
C ARG A 528 0.98 -29.85 -13.37
N TRP A 529 0.25 -30.05 -12.27
CA TRP A 529 -0.56 -28.99 -11.67
C TRP A 529 0.27 -27.79 -11.24
N LEU A 530 1.39 -28.02 -10.55
CA LEU A 530 2.32 -26.94 -10.18
C LEU A 530 2.86 -26.20 -11.41
N THR A 531 3.29 -26.94 -12.43
CA THR A 531 3.81 -26.37 -13.68
C THR A 531 2.75 -25.55 -14.40
N GLN A 532 1.49 -26.02 -14.43
CA GLN A 532 0.38 -25.32 -15.08
C GLN A 532 0.14 -23.96 -14.41
N VAL A 533 -0.08 -23.93 -13.10
CA VAL A 533 -0.34 -22.69 -12.35
C VAL A 533 0.83 -21.73 -12.43
N ALA A 534 2.06 -22.23 -12.31
CA ALA A 534 3.26 -21.40 -12.42
C ALA A 534 3.42 -20.83 -13.83
N SER A 535 3.27 -21.64 -14.88
CA SER A 535 3.46 -21.18 -16.27
C SER A 535 2.43 -20.12 -16.67
N ASP A 536 1.17 -20.29 -16.26
CA ASP A 536 0.09 -19.34 -16.57
C ASP A 536 0.29 -18.00 -15.85
N LEU A 537 0.98 -17.99 -14.71
CA LEU A 537 1.35 -16.76 -14.02
C LEU A 537 2.60 -16.12 -14.66
N LEU A 538 3.61 -16.93 -14.95
CA LEU A 538 4.91 -16.48 -15.45
C LEU A 538 4.89 -15.99 -16.90
N GLN A 539 3.86 -16.34 -17.68
CA GLN A 539 3.67 -15.73 -19.01
C GLN A 539 3.50 -14.20 -18.95
N HIS A 540 3.10 -13.65 -17.80
CA HIS A 540 2.92 -12.22 -17.57
C HIS A 540 4.13 -11.55 -16.88
N GLN A 541 5.14 -12.32 -16.46
CA GLN A 541 6.33 -11.77 -15.81
C GLN A 541 7.08 -10.84 -16.78
N GLN A 542 7.32 -9.62 -16.34
CA GLN A 542 7.98 -8.59 -17.11
C GLN A 542 9.51 -8.75 -17.08
N PRO A 543 10.26 -8.15 -18.03
CA PRO A 543 11.72 -8.21 -18.02
C PRO A 543 12.37 -7.67 -16.73
N CYS A 544 11.71 -6.72 -16.05
CA CYS A 544 12.18 -6.19 -14.77
C CYS A 544 11.80 -7.07 -13.56
N GLY A 545 11.12 -8.21 -13.76
CA GLY A 545 10.69 -9.15 -12.73
C GLY A 545 9.29 -8.94 -12.19
N ALA A 546 8.67 -7.79 -12.47
CA ALA A 546 7.31 -7.47 -12.08
C ALA A 546 6.29 -8.48 -12.65
N ILE A 547 5.25 -8.78 -11.87
CA ILE A 547 4.11 -9.60 -12.31
C ILE A 547 2.87 -8.70 -12.13
N PRO A 548 2.29 -8.20 -13.24
CA PRO A 548 1.20 -7.24 -13.16
C PRO A 548 -0.01 -7.87 -12.48
N GLU A 549 -0.81 -7.05 -11.82
CA GLU A 549 -2.14 -7.46 -11.39
C GLU A 549 -3.00 -7.78 -12.64
N GLN A 550 -3.96 -8.70 -12.48
CA GLN A 550 -4.87 -9.14 -13.53
C GLN A 550 -6.29 -9.13 -12.97
N LEU A 551 -7.24 -8.63 -13.74
CA LEU A 551 -8.65 -8.76 -13.39
C LEU A 551 -9.10 -10.20 -13.60
N SER A 552 -9.86 -10.73 -12.63
CA SER A 552 -10.51 -12.04 -12.71
C SER A 552 -11.45 -12.21 -13.91
N GLY A 553 -11.89 -11.12 -14.55
CA GLY A 553 -12.97 -11.15 -15.54
C GLY A 553 -14.32 -11.59 -14.96
N ALA A 554 -14.39 -11.89 -13.67
CA ALA A 554 -15.59 -12.26 -12.96
C ALA A 554 -16.51 -11.02 -12.81
N THR A 555 -17.81 -11.23 -12.96
CA THR A 555 -18.83 -10.18 -12.73
C THR A 555 -19.42 -10.25 -11.32
N THR A 556 -18.94 -11.18 -10.50
CA THR A 556 -19.40 -11.45 -9.14
C THR A 556 -18.20 -11.54 -8.19
N GLY A 557 -18.39 -11.14 -6.93
CA GLY A 557 -17.31 -11.04 -5.93
C GLY A 557 -17.11 -9.62 -5.41
N HIS A 558 -16.25 -9.47 -4.40
CA HIS A 558 -16.05 -8.20 -3.69
C HIS A 558 -14.87 -7.36 -4.22
N PHE A 559 -14.09 -7.87 -5.16
CA PHE A 559 -12.85 -7.26 -5.65
C PHE A 559 -12.96 -6.94 -7.15
N LEU A 560 -13.75 -5.92 -7.48
CA LEU A 560 -14.06 -5.52 -8.86
C LEU A 560 -13.59 -4.09 -9.11
N ALA A 561 -13.08 -3.83 -10.32
CA ALA A 561 -12.77 -2.47 -10.74
C ALA A 561 -14.04 -1.60 -10.72
N PRO A 562 -13.98 -0.34 -10.25
CA PRO A 562 -15.14 0.53 -10.22
C PRO A 562 -15.79 0.70 -11.59
N ALA A 563 -17.10 0.48 -11.65
CA ALA A 563 -17.90 0.60 -12.88
C ALA A 563 -18.45 2.01 -13.13
N SER A 564 -18.25 2.93 -12.20
CA SER A 564 -18.58 4.35 -12.34
C SER A 564 -17.76 5.21 -11.35
N ASN A 565 -17.82 6.53 -11.51
CA ASN A 565 -17.20 7.48 -10.58
C ASN A 565 -17.78 7.35 -9.15
N GLU A 566 -19.09 7.08 -9.03
CA GLU A 566 -19.79 6.92 -7.74
C GLU A 566 -19.36 5.65 -6.99
N ALA A 567 -18.90 4.62 -7.69
CA ALA A 567 -18.42 3.37 -7.11
C ALA A 567 -16.97 3.47 -6.60
N TYR A 568 -16.20 4.49 -6.99
CA TYR A 568 -14.80 4.64 -6.58
C TYR A 568 -14.67 4.96 -5.09
N GLY A 569 -14.04 4.11 -4.28
CA GLY A 569 -13.92 4.33 -2.82
C GLY A 569 -15.09 3.80 -1.99
N THR A 570 -15.94 2.90 -2.52
CA THR A 570 -17.07 2.31 -1.77
C THR A 570 -16.90 0.85 -1.38
N SER A 571 -15.90 0.17 -1.94
CA SER A 571 -15.66 -1.26 -1.74
C SER A 571 -14.16 -1.55 -1.75
N GLU A 572 -13.80 -2.81 -1.54
CA GLU A 572 -12.48 -3.32 -1.91
C GLU A 572 -12.38 -3.34 -3.44
N THR A 573 -11.22 -2.95 -3.98
CA THR A 573 -11.04 -2.81 -5.43
C THR A 573 -9.60 -3.17 -5.83
N PRO A 574 -9.40 -3.67 -7.05
CA PRO A 574 -8.06 -3.82 -7.62
C PRO A 574 -7.34 -2.46 -7.75
N LEU A 575 -6.02 -2.51 -7.92
CA LEU A 575 -5.16 -1.34 -8.14
C LEU A 575 -5.25 -0.81 -9.59
N LEU A 576 -5.82 -1.62 -10.47
CA LEU A 576 -5.92 -1.39 -11.90
C LEU A 576 -7.37 -1.08 -12.33
N GLN A 577 -7.56 -0.37 -13.44
CA GLN A 577 -8.87 -0.11 -14.03
C GLN A 577 -9.19 -1.08 -15.18
N HIS A 578 -8.19 -1.43 -15.98
CA HIS A 578 -8.28 -2.48 -17.01
C HIS A 578 -6.97 -3.27 -17.12
N ASP A 579 -7.06 -4.53 -17.59
CA ASP A 579 -5.86 -5.32 -17.84
C ASP A 579 -4.88 -4.55 -18.75
N GLY A 580 -3.59 -4.60 -18.40
CA GLY A 580 -2.54 -3.86 -19.09
C GLY A 580 -2.09 -2.56 -18.40
N ASP A 581 -2.84 -2.06 -17.42
CA ASP A 581 -2.32 -1.05 -16.49
C ASP A 581 -1.05 -1.58 -15.80
N PRO A 582 0.05 -0.81 -15.74
CA PRO A 582 1.37 -1.32 -15.39
C PRO A 582 1.61 -1.40 -13.87
N VAL A 583 0.64 -1.92 -13.11
CA VAL A 583 0.71 -2.00 -11.65
C VAL A 583 0.95 -3.41 -11.14
N THR A 584 1.74 -3.50 -10.08
CA THR A 584 1.88 -4.71 -9.25
C THR A 584 1.25 -4.49 -7.88
N ASP A 585 0.62 -5.52 -7.33
CA ASP A 585 0.13 -5.55 -5.95
C ASP A 585 1.13 -6.28 -5.05
N GLN A 586 1.72 -5.54 -4.10
CA GLN A 586 2.67 -6.02 -3.10
C GLN A 586 1.99 -6.59 -1.86
N LEU A 587 0.71 -6.28 -1.64
CA LEU A 587 -0.06 -6.76 -0.50
C LEU A 587 -0.66 -8.14 -0.78
N TYR A 588 -1.22 -8.33 -1.96
CA TYR A 588 -2.08 -9.47 -2.27
C TYR A 588 -1.53 -10.45 -3.32
N THR A 589 -0.47 -10.12 -4.05
CA THR A 589 0.02 -10.98 -5.15
C THR A 589 1.53 -11.23 -5.09
N SER A 590 2.36 -10.20 -5.24
CA SER A 590 3.79 -10.37 -5.56
C SER A 590 4.54 -11.17 -4.49
N ASN A 591 4.30 -10.86 -3.23
CA ASN A 591 4.87 -11.54 -2.06
C ASN A 591 4.48 -13.02 -1.98
N PHE A 592 3.26 -13.36 -2.38
CA PHE A 592 2.75 -14.73 -2.32
C PHE A 592 3.19 -15.59 -3.51
N VAL A 593 3.32 -14.96 -4.68
CA VAL A 593 4.04 -15.58 -5.80
C VAL A 593 5.47 -15.88 -5.39
N LEU A 594 6.13 -14.94 -4.70
CA LEU A 594 7.53 -15.08 -4.30
C LEU A 594 7.76 -16.30 -3.39
N ILE A 595 6.99 -16.45 -2.30
CA ILE A 595 7.10 -17.66 -1.45
C ILE A 595 6.68 -18.93 -2.20
N GLY A 596 5.64 -18.85 -3.04
CA GLY A 596 5.19 -19.98 -3.86
C GLY A 596 6.25 -20.48 -4.84
N LEU A 597 6.94 -19.56 -5.54
CA LEU A 597 8.04 -19.88 -6.44
C LEU A 597 9.24 -20.43 -5.69
N HIS A 598 9.61 -19.81 -4.56
CA HIS A 598 10.72 -20.26 -3.73
C HIS A 598 10.54 -21.73 -3.28
N GLU A 599 9.36 -22.08 -2.78
CA GLU A 599 9.05 -23.46 -2.41
C GLU A 599 8.94 -24.39 -3.63
N ALA A 600 8.40 -23.91 -4.75
CA ALA A 600 8.31 -24.69 -5.98
C ALA A 600 9.70 -25.04 -6.55
N VAL A 601 10.65 -24.10 -6.50
CA VAL A 601 12.06 -24.31 -6.87
C VAL A 601 12.67 -25.39 -5.98
N ALA A 602 12.47 -25.31 -4.67
CA ALA A 602 12.96 -26.32 -3.73
C ALA A 602 12.32 -27.71 -3.95
N ALA A 603 11.03 -27.76 -4.31
CA ALA A 603 10.31 -29.01 -4.56
C ALA A 603 10.68 -29.69 -5.88
N THR A 604 11.05 -28.92 -6.91
CA THR A 604 11.20 -29.44 -8.28
C THR A 604 12.61 -29.37 -8.84
N ASN A 605 13.44 -28.46 -8.32
CA ASN A 605 14.72 -28.04 -8.90
C ASN A 605 14.59 -27.56 -10.36
N ASP A 606 13.44 -26.97 -10.73
CA ASP A 606 13.21 -26.45 -12.07
C ASP A 606 13.98 -25.13 -12.30
N PRO A 607 14.91 -25.08 -13.28
CA PRO A 607 15.69 -23.88 -13.56
C PRO A 607 14.86 -22.69 -14.06
N LYS A 608 13.71 -22.92 -14.71
CA LYS A 608 12.82 -21.84 -15.17
C LYS A 608 12.13 -21.16 -13.99
N LEU A 609 11.69 -21.95 -13.01
CA LEU A 609 11.09 -21.40 -11.78
C LEU A 609 12.13 -20.61 -10.99
N ARG A 610 13.38 -21.09 -10.96
CA ARG A 610 14.50 -20.36 -10.32
C ARG A 610 14.77 -19.02 -10.99
N GLU A 611 14.87 -19.01 -12.32
CA GLU A 611 15.05 -17.76 -13.07
C GLU A 611 13.91 -16.76 -12.80
N ALA A 612 12.66 -17.25 -12.72
CA ALA A 612 11.51 -16.41 -12.41
C ALA A 612 11.53 -15.87 -10.98
N GLU A 613 11.90 -16.71 -10.00
CA GLU A 613 12.10 -16.32 -8.60
C GLU A 613 13.18 -15.23 -8.49
N ASP A 614 14.32 -15.43 -9.15
CA ASP A 614 15.46 -14.50 -9.13
C ASP A 614 15.10 -13.14 -9.74
N LYS A 615 14.31 -13.11 -10.83
CA LYS A 615 13.80 -11.86 -11.39
C LYS A 615 12.84 -11.16 -10.44
N LEU A 616 11.92 -11.91 -9.81
CA LEU A 616 10.93 -11.34 -8.90
C LEU A 616 11.61 -10.78 -7.64
N ILE A 617 12.60 -11.46 -7.07
CA ILE A 617 13.30 -10.94 -5.89
C ILE A 617 14.11 -9.68 -6.24
N ASP A 618 14.77 -9.64 -7.40
CA ASP A 618 15.46 -8.43 -7.90
C ASP A 618 14.48 -7.25 -8.01
N TYR A 619 13.29 -7.49 -8.56
CA TYR A 619 12.22 -6.48 -8.62
C TYR A 619 11.84 -5.97 -7.22
N ILE A 620 11.51 -6.88 -6.30
CA ILE A 620 11.08 -6.56 -4.93
C ILE A 620 12.16 -5.75 -4.19
N VAL A 621 13.42 -6.14 -4.30
CA VAL A 621 14.55 -5.43 -3.67
C VAL A 621 14.68 -4.01 -4.21
N ARG A 622 14.45 -3.80 -5.52
CA ARG A 622 14.56 -2.46 -6.12
C ARG A 622 13.48 -1.50 -5.63
N ILE A 623 12.24 -2.00 -5.51
CA ILE A 623 11.07 -1.16 -5.23
C ILE A 623 10.83 -0.91 -3.73
N GLN A 624 11.67 -1.46 -2.85
CA GLN A 624 11.61 -1.18 -1.41
C GLN A 624 11.72 0.32 -1.16
N VAL A 625 10.88 0.86 -0.27
CA VAL A 625 10.79 2.29 0.02
C VAL A 625 12.08 2.79 0.67
N SER A 626 12.65 3.84 0.10
CA SER A 626 13.73 4.63 0.68
C SER A 626 13.23 6.06 0.91
N SER A 627 13.26 6.50 2.16
CA SER A 627 12.94 7.88 2.55
C SER A 627 13.84 8.35 3.69
N GLU A 628 14.48 9.51 3.52
CA GLU A 628 15.14 10.23 4.62
C GLU A 628 14.19 11.25 5.25
N ALA A 629 13.29 11.83 4.45
CA ALA A 629 12.32 12.82 4.90
C ALA A 629 11.26 12.24 5.84
N ILE A 630 10.90 10.96 5.66
CA ILE A 630 9.89 10.26 6.47
C ILE A 630 10.48 8.93 6.97
N PRO A 631 11.34 8.96 8.00
CA PRO A 631 12.13 7.79 8.41
C PRO A 631 11.30 6.57 8.81
N TYR A 632 10.08 6.76 9.32
CA TYR A 632 9.21 5.65 9.73
C TYR A 632 8.61 4.86 8.55
N LEU A 633 8.80 5.31 7.31
CA LEU A 633 8.44 4.59 6.07
C LEU A 633 9.65 3.93 5.39
N HIS A 634 10.88 4.26 5.82
CA HIS A 634 12.10 3.72 5.22
C HIS A 634 12.20 2.21 5.48
N GLY A 635 12.34 1.42 4.42
CA GLY A 635 12.56 -0.03 4.48
C GLY A 635 11.30 -0.91 4.33
N THR A 636 10.11 -0.31 4.19
CA THR A 636 8.88 -1.06 3.89
C THR A 636 8.60 -1.14 2.39
N TRP A 637 7.44 -1.69 2.02
CA TRP A 637 6.86 -1.62 0.67
C TRP A 637 5.46 -1.04 0.75
N PHE A 638 5.13 -0.13 -0.16
CA PHE A 638 3.73 0.26 -0.37
C PHE A 638 3.00 -0.82 -1.17
N ARG A 639 1.67 -0.89 -1.03
CA ARG A 639 0.83 -1.86 -1.76
C ARG A 639 1.05 -1.77 -3.28
N ALA A 640 1.03 -0.58 -3.85
CA ALA A 640 1.09 -0.40 -5.30
C ALA A 640 2.47 0.06 -5.80
N PHE A 641 2.86 -0.46 -6.95
CA PHE A 641 4.00 0.06 -7.71
C PHE A 641 3.74 0.00 -9.22
N ASP A 642 3.95 1.11 -9.91
CA ASP A 642 3.91 1.22 -11.37
C ASP A 642 5.29 0.87 -11.94
N PHE A 643 5.44 -0.32 -12.52
CA PHE A 643 6.73 -0.84 -13.00
C PHE A 643 7.18 -0.23 -14.35
N GLN A 644 6.30 0.52 -15.02
CA GLN A 644 6.66 1.27 -16.23
C GLN A 644 7.21 2.65 -15.87
N ARG A 645 6.48 3.41 -15.04
CA ARG A 645 6.93 4.72 -14.53
C ARG A 645 8.04 4.62 -13.50
N TRP A 646 8.14 3.48 -12.83
CA TRP A 646 9.03 3.29 -11.68
C TRP A 646 8.67 4.20 -10.50
N ASP A 647 7.37 4.30 -10.21
CA ASP A 647 6.79 5.20 -9.19
C ASP A 647 5.69 4.50 -8.38
N PHE A 648 5.42 5.01 -7.18
CA PHE A 648 4.34 4.50 -6.33
C PHE A 648 3.00 5.10 -6.78
N TRP A 649 2.34 4.44 -7.76
CA TRP A 649 1.12 4.93 -8.41
C TRP A 649 0.10 3.82 -8.70
N SER A 650 -1.19 4.15 -8.60
CA SER A 650 -2.31 3.25 -8.87
C SER A 650 -3.69 3.94 -8.86
N SER A 651 -4.72 3.26 -9.37
CA SER A 651 -6.13 3.56 -9.08
C SER A 651 -6.47 3.23 -7.62
N SER A 652 -6.23 4.16 -6.70
CA SER A 652 -6.41 3.95 -5.25
C SER A 652 -7.88 4.06 -4.80
N GLY A 653 -8.76 3.22 -5.34
CA GLY A 653 -10.19 3.18 -5.04
C GLY A 653 -10.59 2.26 -3.88
N ASP A 654 -9.63 1.58 -3.28
CA ASP A 654 -9.86 0.58 -2.24
C ASP A 654 -10.18 1.25 -0.90
N MET A 655 -11.30 0.85 -0.28
CA MET A 655 -11.78 1.43 0.98
C MET A 655 -10.90 1.07 2.19
N GLY A 656 -10.18 -0.06 2.15
CA GLY A 656 -9.33 -0.52 3.25
C GLY A 656 -7.87 -0.19 3.02
N TRP A 657 -7.29 -0.75 1.97
CA TRP A 657 -5.85 -0.78 1.72
C TRP A 657 -5.51 -0.11 0.39
N GLY A 658 -5.56 1.21 0.32
CA GLY A 658 -5.22 1.95 -0.91
C GLY A 658 -3.75 1.84 -1.36
N ALA A 659 -3.39 2.49 -2.46
CA ALA A 659 -2.11 2.32 -3.16
C ALA A 659 -0.86 2.55 -2.30
N TRP A 660 -0.92 3.50 -1.35
CA TRP A 660 0.23 3.94 -0.55
C TRP A 660 0.25 3.36 0.86
N CYS A 661 -0.63 2.41 1.19
CA CYS A 661 -0.58 1.78 2.50
C CYS A 661 0.64 0.88 2.67
N ALA A 662 1.03 0.64 3.92
CA ALA A 662 2.07 -0.32 4.29
C ALA A 662 1.62 -1.14 5.50
N GLU A 663 1.68 -2.46 5.41
CA GLU A 663 1.23 -3.37 6.47
C GLU A 663 2.43 -4.05 7.16
N THR A 664 2.34 -4.31 8.46
CA THR A 664 3.41 -5.00 9.20
C THR A 664 3.45 -6.48 8.90
N GLY A 665 2.29 -7.10 8.64
CA GLY A 665 2.16 -8.42 8.04
C GLY A 665 2.17 -8.38 6.49
N TRP A 666 1.64 -9.43 5.88
CA TRP A 666 1.36 -9.57 4.46
C TRP A 666 2.57 -9.25 3.57
N GLY A 667 2.44 -8.28 2.66
CA GLY A 667 3.43 -7.94 1.64
C GLY A 667 4.84 -7.80 2.19
N PRO A 668 5.09 -6.78 3.04
CA PRO A 668 6.40 -6.55 3.64
C PRO A 668 6.95 -7.78 4.38
N ALA A 669 6.12 -8.48 5.16
CA ALA A 669 6.59 -9.61 5.95
C ALA A 669 7.00 -10.81 5.09
N TRP A 670 6.18 -11.21 4.12
CA TRP A 670 6.49 -12.35 3.26
C TRP A 670 7.66 -12.09 2.30
N ASN A 671 7.83 -10.84 1.85
CA ASN A 671 9.06 -10.42 1.17
C ASN A 671 10.29 -10.62 2.07
N GLY A 672 10.22 -10.16 3.33
CA GLY A 672 11.27 -10.36 4.33
C GLY A 672 11.56 -11.83 4.65
N ILE A 673 10.52 -12.66 4.76
CA ILE A 673 10.66 -14.09 5.01
C ILE A 673 11.43 -14.75 3.88
N VAL A 674 11.06 -14.51 2.61
CA VAL A 674 11.77 -15.13 1.48
C VAL A 674 13.21 -14.61 1.34
N LEU A 675 13.45 -13.32 1.55
CA LEU A 675 14.82 -12.78 1.62
C LEU A 675 15.65 -13.53 2.67
N GLY A 676 15.10 -13.75 3.87
CA GLY A 676 15.75 -14.52 4.93
C GLY A 676 16.03 -15.97 4.54
N LEU A 677 15.06 -16.65 3.92
CA LEU A 677 15.20 -18.04 3.46
C LEU A 677 16.29 -18.17 2.39
N ARG A 678 16.32 -17.26 1.41
CA ARG A 678 17.33 -17.21 0.34
C ARG A 678 18.73 -16.97 0.89
N LEU A 679 18.89 -16.01 1.81
CA LEU A 679 20.17 -15.76 2.49
C LEU A 679 20.66 -16.97 3.29
N LYS A 680 19.74 -17.77 3.84
CA LYS A 680 20.05 -19.02 4.54
C LYS A 680 20.18 -20.23 3.61
N GLN A 681 19.95 -20.05 2.30
CA GLN A 681 19.97 -21.07 1.26
C GLN A 681 19.10 -22.28 1.60
N THR A 682 17.89 -22.03 2.11
CA THR A 682 16.92 -23.05 2.52
C THR A 682 15.53 -22.71 1.97
N SER A 683 14.64 -23.69 1.93
CA SER A 683 13.19 -23.48 1.82
C SER A 683 12.54 -23.41 3.21
N LEU A 684 11.29 -22.94 3.31
CA LEU A 684 10.49 -23.01 4.53
C LEU A 684 10.22 -24.48 4.92
N TRP A 685 9.95 -25.35 3.95
CA TRP A 685 9.81 -26.78 4.20
C TRP A 685 11.07 -27.37 4.85
N ASP A 686 12.25 -27.10 4.29
CA ASP A 686 13.52 -27.64 4.80
C ASP A 686 13.92 -27.00 6.13
N LEU A 687 13.67 -25.70 6.31
CA LEU A 687 13.93 -24.98 7.56
C LEU A 687 13.19 -25.61 8.73
N THR A 688 11.97 -26.09 8.49
CA THR A 688 11.06 -26.59 9.54
C THR A 688 11.02 -28.11 9.63
N ALA A 689 11.85 -28.82 8.85
CA ALA A 689 11.85 -30.28 8.75
C ALA A 689 12.25 -31.00 10.06
N SER A 690 12.96 -30.32 10.96
CA SER A 690 13.38 -30.86 12.26
C SER A 690 12.46 -30.45 13.42
N SER A 691 11.21 -30.06 13.12
CA SER A 691 10.22 -29.76 14.14
C SER A 691 10.02 -30.96 15.08
N SER A 692 9.73 -30.70 16.34
CA SER A 692 9.38 -31.71 17.35
C SER A 692 7.88 -31.71 17.71
N ILE A 693 7.06 -31.11 16.85
CA ILE A 693 5.63 -30.89 17.10
C ILE A 693 4.86 -32.20 17.28
N GLU A 694 5.36 -33.33 16.74
CA GLU A 694 4.79 -34.67 16.93
C GLU A 694 4.67 -35.06 18.40
N ARG A 695 5.58 -34.56 19.26
CA ARG A 695 5.55 -34.82 20.71
C ARG A 695 4.31 -34.25 21.39
N GLN A 696 3.69 -33.24 20.78
CA GLN A 696 2.49 -32.58 21.31
C GLN A 696 1.19 -33.30 20.92
N VAL A 697 1.21 -34.22 19.95
CA VAL A 697 0.01 -34.86 19.38
C VAL A 697 -0.88 -35.48 20.44
N LEU A 698 -0.33 -36.32 21.32
CA LEU A 698 -1.12 -37.01 22.36
C LEU A 698 -1.79 -36.01 23.32
N ALA A 699 -1.04 -35.02 23.78
CA ALA A 699 -1.55 -34.02 24.72
C ALA A 699 -2.63 -33.13 24.07
N VAL A 700 -2.37 -32.62 22.87
CA VAL A 700 -3.29 -31.74 22.16
C VAL A 700 -4.57 -32.47 21.74
N ARG A 701 -4.48 -33.73 21.28
CA ARG A 701 -5.67 -34.54 20.98
C ARG A 701 -6.53 -34.78 22.22
N GLY A 702 -5.90 -35.01 23.38
CA GLY A 702 -6.60 -35.11 24.66
C GLY A 702 -7.43 -33.87 24.96
N GLN A 703 -6.85 -32.68 24.79
CA GLN A 703 -7.56 -31.40 24.97
C GLN A 703 -8.67 -31.19 23.93
N MET A 704 -8.39 -31.51 22.66
CA MET A 704 -9.39 -31.38 21.58
C MET A 704 -10.61 -32.27 21.77
N ALA A 705 -10.47 -33.39 22.50
CA ALA A 705 -11.54 -34.34 22.78
C ALA A 705 -12.46 -33.93 23.96
N GLU A 706 -12.13 -32.88 24.70
CA GLU A 706 -12.96 -32.40 25.82
C GLU A 706 -14.29 -31.77 25.35
N ASN A 707 -14.35 -31.27 24.12
CA ASN A 707 -15.58 -30.83 23.46
C ASN A 707 -16.10 -31.94 22.53
N ASP A 708 -17.37 -32.31 22.67
CA ASP A 708 -18.01 -33.40 21.92
C ASP A 708 -18.40 -33.05 20.47
N GLY A 709 -18.15 -31.81 20.06
CA GLY A 709 -18.50 -31.26 18.75
C GLY A 709 -19.84 -30.56 18.66
N GLY A 710 -20.63 -30.58 19.74
CA GLY A 710 -21.94 -29.93 19.81
C GLY A 710 -21.89 -28.42 20.07
N PRO A 711 -23.06 -27.76 20.06
CA PRO A 711 -23.21 -26.36 20.42
C PRO A 711 -22.65 -26.01 21.80
N TRP A 712 -22.22 -24.77 21.97
CA TRP A 712 -21.74 -24.25 23.23
C TRP A 712 -22.90 -24.09 24.24
N ASN A 713 -22.76 -24.69 25.41
CA ASN A 713 -23.69 -24.53 26.52
C ASN A 713 -22.99 -23.91 27.74
N PRO A 714 -23.09 -22.58 27.93
CA PRO A 714 -22.42 -21.89 29.04
C PRO A 714 -22.91 -22.32 30.43
N ALA A 715 -24.10 -22.97 30.53
CA ALA A 715 -24.63 -23.47 31.79
C ALA A 715 -24.02 -24.82 32.24
N GLY A 716 -23.20 -25.46 31.39
CA GLY A 716 -22.46 -26.70 31.72
C GLY A 716 -21.15 -26.49 32.49
N ASP A 717 -20.72 -25.23 32.68
CA ASP A 717 -19.47 -24.85 33.35
C ASP A 717 -19.70 -24.37 34.81
N GLY A 718 -20.73 -24.89 35.48
CA GLY A 718 -20.88 -24.77 36.93
C GLY A 718 -19.90 -25.69 37.69
N PRO A 719 -19.44 -25.30 38.89
CA PRO A 719 -18.33 -25.93 39.61
C PRO A 719 -18.50 -27.43 39.92
#